data_AF-A0A2B7YI53-F1
#
_entry.id   AF-A0A2B7YI53-F1
#
_cell.length_a   1.000
_cell.length_b   1.000
_cell.length_c   1.000
_cell.angle_alpha   90.00
_cell.angle_beta   90.00
_cell.angle_gamma   90.00
#
_symmetry.space_group_name_H-M   'P 1'
#
loop_
_entity.id
_entity.type
_entity.pdbx_description
1 polymer ?
#
loop_
_entity_poly.entity_id
_entity_poly.type
_entity_poly.pdbx_seq_one_letter_code
_entity_poly.pdbx_strand_id
1 'polypeptide(L)'
;MQSANDCTCKNSPADAGQREALMKDLRAKKQPEQKEIGISETLATKLALDSLDDYKATTFQWPTCRRHLSDIQEFPFLIFNDLDRDLFRGVLRSNVYMRWSESHSRDNHGATSAPGVKDTRVTITLSRDIAHNPLMLIAALIHHMTHAYFLVCCGLRKEKKDVDKHTLSHGLGYSTLLRRIMEVFKPKGLRKLPNLFTCMLNTYRFYHSAQMKTGSSNNPRTGHICCFFEPDDILSPEVCRVHLKSLQEMGPFEQKKDKDGKSQPVDPYPKSHYLHNANADKSSFTPVLRTQHSLPKADFVELHYSKYAVPVPLSKLKNLPSLLAKFSKASVLQVAGCKDPTFFALYSYILKRDYAPELPVTSSPYASSSKPNGPPIISSYLPDSPAYLVIDIRVFILASKTGFDELKTKALERMYSMSVTQNDPIAILEEIYGNTGIKDEEDKNKLRVWAREFLSKTRENSDITNLLLLQQHEQWKSRFEALRKKNGVFSADCDTVVENLVLKKALASIGDGKGNGKSKGAKDDKKQKDGAEKGGAVSDLLASLQGLYKSDAAASDPKSATAAAASASGLSAVELLMLKQRYPSVLEIYEKEKEAEKKSKEKGKDKDKDKDKDKDKCKDKDDSSNKPTCQHCHPHSATTCSNHDSYYRVPLQYYDNIPYPTTSHIPFNPSAASYYSYPYTVSREYPPGL
;
A
#
# COMPACT_ATOMS: atom_id res chain seq x y z
N MET A 1 11.34 25.10 -45.18
CA MET A 1 10.89 25.95 -44.05
C MET A 1 9.49 25.51 -43.67
N GLN A 2 9.35 24.66 -42.65
CA GLN A 2 8.05 24.37 -42.02
C GLN A 2 7.74 25.49 -41.03
N SER A 3 6.50 25.98 -41.04
CA SER A 3 6.09 27.17 -40.27
C SER A 3 6.25 26.94 -38.76
N ALA A 4 6.72 27.97 -38.04
CA ALA A 4 7.02 27.94 -36.61
C ALA A 4 5.78 27.94 -35.69
N ASN A 5 4.58 27.67 -36.22
CA ASN A 5 3.33 27.98 -35.51
C ASN A 5 2.56 26.80 -34.91
N ASP A 6 2.84 25.54 -35.27
CA ASP A 6 2.07 24.39 -34.73
C ASP A 6 2.79 23.69 -33.56
N CYS A 7 2.72 24.28 -32.36
CA CYS A 7 2.97 23.55 -31.11
C CYS A 7 1.65 22.95 -30.62
N THR A 8 1.51 21.62 -30.73
CA THR A 8 0.36 20.84 -30.22
C THR A 8 0.41 20.64 -28.70
N CYS A 9 1.42 21.21 -28.04
CA CYS A 9 1.58 21.23 -26.60
C CYS A 9 0.43 22.06 -26.00
N LYS A 10 -0.51 21.41 -25.30
CA LYS A 10 -1.66 22.04 -24.63
C LYS A 10 -1.18 23.20 -23.75
N ASN A 11 -1.26 24.44 -24.26
CA ASN A 11 -1.10 25.65 -23.46
C ASN A 11 -2.45 26.35 -23.50
N SER A 12 -3.22 26.24 -22.43
CA SER A 12 -4.43 27.05 -22.29
C SER A 12 -4.01 28.51 -22.07
N PRO A 13 -4.76 29.52 -22.56
CA PRO A 13 -4.56 30.92 -22.17
C PRO A 13 -4.56 31.14 -20.64
N ALA A 14 -5.26 30.28 -19.88
CA ALA A 14 -5.25 30.28 -18.42
C ALA A 14 -3.87 29.91 -17.82
N ASP A 15 -3.05 29.14 -18.54
CA ASP A 15 -1.69 28.74 -18.11
C ASP A 15 -0.67 29.87 -18.30
N ALA A 16 -0.88 30.78 -19.26
CA ALA A 16 0.05 31.87 -19.53
C ALA A 16 0.13 32.86 -18.35
N GLY A 17 -1.01 33.26 -17.80
CA GLY A 17 -1.06 34.15 -16.63
C GLY A 17 -0.45 33.51 -15.36
N GLN A 18 -0.63 32.20 -15.18
CA GLN A 18 0.02 31.47 -14.08
C GLN A 18 1.54 31.40 -14.27
N ARG A 19 2.02 31.14 -15.49
CA ARG A 19 3.47 31.11 -15.81
C ARG A 19 4.13 32.45 -15.57
N GLU A 20 3.51 33.54 -16.01
CA GLU A 20 4.01 34.89 -15.78
C GLU A 20 4.06 35.22 -14.28
N ALA A 21 3.02 34.86 -13.52
CA ALA A 21 3.00 35.04 -12.08
C ALA A 21 4.11 34.24 -11.37
N LEU A 22 4.37 32.99 -11.78
CA LEU A 22 5.44 32.16 -11.22
C LEU A 22 6.83 32.76 -11.49
N MET A 23 7.08 33.24 -12.72
CA MET A 23 8.33 33.89 -13.07
C MET A 23 8.51 35.21 -12.32
N LYS A 24 7.43 35.98 -12.16
CA LYS A 24 7.42 37.24 -11.42
C LYS A 24 7.77 37.04 -9.95
N ASP A 25 7.27 35.98 -9.31
CA ASP A 25 7.61 35.63 -7.92
C ASP A 25 9.11 35.34 -7.74
N LEU A 26 9.70 34.51 -8.61
CA LEU A 26 11.13 34.20 -8.56
C LEU A 26 12.02 35.39 -8.90
N ARG A 27 11.52 36.37 -9.66
CA ARG A 27 12.25 37.59 -10.06
C ARG A 27 11.96 38.81 -9.19
N ALA A 28 11.02 38.72 -8.24
CA ALA A 28 10.69 39.84 -7.36
C ALA A 28 11.83 40.14 -6.38
N LYS A 29 12.42 41.33 -6.47
CA LYS A 29 13.47 41.77 -5.54
C LYS A 29 12.88 42.23 -4.21
N LYS A 30 13.66 42.15 -3.14
CA LYS A 30 13.34 42.74 -1.82
C LYS A 30 11.98 42.29 -1.24
N GLN A 31 11.60 41.03 -1.49
CA GLN A 31 10.47 40.43 -0.78
C GLN A 31 10.78 40.35 0.72
N PRO A 32 9.77 40.30 1.61
CA PRO A 32 10.04 40.17 3.04
C PRO A 32 10.98 39.01 3.33
N GLU A 33 12.00 39.25 4.14
CA GLU A 33 12.95 38.20 4.54
C GLU A 33 12.17 37.08 5.24
N GLN A 34 12.29 35.87 4.70
CA GLN A 34 11.77 34.68 5.37
C GLN A 34 12.87 34.13 6.27
N LYS A 35 12.52 33.93 7.54
CA LYS A 35 13.43 33.33 8.51
C LYS A 35 13.73 31.89 8.09
N GLU A 36 14.99 31.48 8.27
CA GLU A 36 15.39 30.07 8.14
C GLU A 36 14.47 29.16 8.98
N ILE A 37 14.21 27.95 8.48
CA ILE A 37 13.34 26.98 9.15
C ILE A 37 13.93 26.60 10.53
N GLY A 38 15.25 26.56 10.65
CA GLY A 38 15.96 26.30 11.90
C GLY A 38 16.20 24.82 12.21
N ILE A 39 16.28 23.98 11.18
CA ILE A 39 16.65 22.55 11.31
C ILE A 39 18.12 22.33 11.00
N SER A 40 18.73 21.28 11.57
CA SER A 40 20.13 20.93 11.25
C SER A 40 20.28 20.43 9.81
N GLU A 41 21.47 20.55 9.23
CA GLU A 41 21.81 19.99 7.90
C GLU A 41 21.53 18.48 7.82
N THR A 42 21.85 17.71 8.86
CA THR A 42 21.56 16.27 8.94
C THR A 42 20.06 15.97 8.83
N LEU A 43 19.25 16.69 9.62
CA LEU A 43 17.78 16.59 9.58
C LEU A 43 17.22 17.01 8.21
N ALA A 44 17.69 18.13 7.66
CA ALA A 44 17.29 18.59 6.34
C ALA A 44 17.60 17.54 5.25
N THR A 45 18.78 16.91 5.34
CA THR A 45 19.20 15.83 4.44
C THR A 45 18.27 14.63 4.55
N LYS A 46 18.04 14.13 5.77
CA LYS A 46 17.15 13.00 6.01
C LYS A 46 15.75 13.26 5.44
N LEU A 47 15.15 14.40 5.76
CA LEU A 47 13.81 14.75 5.30
C LEU A 47 13.71 14.80 3.77
N ALA A 48 14.72 15.33 3.09
CA ALA A 48 14.76 15.35 1.64
C ALA A 48 14.87 13.92 1.08
N LEU A 49 15.74 13.08 1.63
CA LEU A 49 15.91 11.69 1.20
C LEU A 49 14.66 10.84 1.43
N ASP A 50 14.03 10.96 2.60
CA ASP A 50 12.78 10.26 2.92
C ASP A 50 11.68 10.63 1.90
N SER A 51 11.68 11.88 1.38
CA SER A 51 10.75 12.29 0.33
C SER A 51 11.07 11.74 -1.07
N LEU A 52 12.32 11.33 -1.29
CA LEU A 52 12.84 10.73 -2.53
C LEU A 52 12.73 9.20 -2.56
N ASP A 53 12.63 8.51 -1.42
CA ASP A 53 12.57 7.04 -1.39
C ASP A 53 11.23 6.48 -1.92
N ASP A 54 10.14 7.25 -1.81
CA ASP A 54 8.81 6.90 -2.37
C ASP A 54 8.61 7.40 -3.82
N TYR A 55 9.70 7.70 -4.54
CA TYR A 55 9.62 8.39 -5.82
C TYR A 55 9.22 7.45 -6.98
N LYS A 56 7.91 7.21 -7.12
CA LYS A 56 7.29 6.65 -8.33
C LYS A 56 7.39 7.69 -9.46
N ALA A 57 8.44 7.58 -10.29
CA ALA A 57 8.69 8.28 -11.56
C ALA A 57 8.26 9.76 -11.65
N THR A 58 9.23 10.66 -11.89
CA THR A 58 9.00 12.12 -11.93
C THR A 58 7.77 12.48 -12.77
N THR A 59 6.92 13.38 -12.27
CA THR A 59 5.88 14.01 -13.11
C THR A 59 6.47 15.02 -14.07
N PHE A 60 7.74 15.41 -13.86
CA PHE A 60 8.49 16.28 -14.75
C PHE A 60 8.53 15.69 -16.17
N GLN A 61 7.92 16.44 -17.10
CA GLN A 61 7.96 16.12 -18.52
C GLN A 61 8.99 17.02 -19.17
N TRP A 62 9.97 16.40 -19.83
CA TRP A 62 10.88 17.15 -20.67
C TRP A 62 10.10 17.84 -21.80
N PRO A 63 10.26 19.15 -22.04
CA PRO A 63 9.61 19.79 -23.17
C PRO A 63 10.11 19.15 -24.47
N THR A 64 9.20 18.53 -25.22
CA THR A 64 9.51 17.94 -26.53
C THR A 64 9.44 18.95 -27.67
N CYS A 65 8.85 20.13 -27.43
CA CYS A 65 8.67 21.16 -28.44
C CYS A 65 9.88 22.09 -28.55
N ARG A 66 10.35 22.28 -29.79
CA ARG A 66 11.45 23.21 -30.12
C ARG A 66 11.16 24.66 -29.73
N ARG A 67 9.89 25.07 -29.66
CA ARG A 67 9.45 26.42 -29.24
C ARG A 67 9.59 26.65 -27.72
N HIS A 68 9.32 25.64 -26.91
CA HIS A 68 9.55 25.73 -25.46
C HIS A 68 11.02 25.59 -25.11
N LEU A 69 11.79 24.88 -25.95
CA LEU A 69 13.25 24.85 -25.87
C LEU A 69 13.89 26.13 -26.42
N SER A 70 13.19 26.93 -27.24
CA SER A 70 13.74 28.18 -27.79
C SER A 70 13.70 29.36 -26.83
N ASP A 71 12.82 29.36 -25.83
CA ASP A 71 12.92 30.32 -24.70
C ASP A 71 13.64 29.71 -23.50
N ILE A 72 14.89 29.37 -23.74
CA ILE A 72 15.76 28.76 -22.74
C ILE A 72 16.13 29.73 -21.60
N GLN A 73 15.88 31.03 -21.80
CA GLN A 73 16.09 32.08 -20.79
C GLN A 73 14.98 32.07 -19.74
N GLU A 74 13.75 31.69 -20.11
CA GLU A 74 12.63 31.53 -19.17
C GLU A 74 12.51 30.11 -18.62
N PHE A 75 12.98 29.11 -19.37
CA PHE A 75 12.89 27.70 -18.99
C PHE A 75 13.25 27.37 -17.53
N PRO A 76 14.38 27.81 -16.95
CA PRO A 76 14.73 27.45 -15.57
C PRO A 76 13.75 28.03 -14.54
N PHE A 77 13.13 29.19 -14.82
CA PHE A 77 12.12 29.80 -13.95
C PHE A 77 10.81 29.02 -13.96
N LEU A 78 10.45 28.49 -15.13
CA LEU A 78 9.22 27.74 -15.32
C LEU A 78 9.27 26.39 -14.60
N ILE A 79 10.42 25.71 -14.63
CA ILE A 79 10.58 24.38 -14.04
C ILE A 79 10.98 24.40 -12.56
N PHE A 80 11.41 25.55 -12.04
CA PHE A 80 11.91 25.67 -10.67
C PHE A 80 10.94 25.10 -9.64
N ASN A 81 9.65 25.45 -9.73
CA ASN A 81 8.66 25.04 -8.75
C ASN A 81 8.31 23.55 -8.84
N ASP A 82 8.40 22.95 -10.04
CA ASP A 82 8.24 21.51 -10.20
C ASP A 82 9.41 20.76 -9.57
N LEU A 83 10.65 21.23 -9.80
CA LEU A 83 11.85 20.67 -9.17
C LEU A 83 11.84 20.87 -7.65
N ASP A 84 11.41 22.04 -7.15
CA ASP A 84 11.29 22.32 -5.73
C ASP A 84 10.31 21.35 -5.07
N ARG A 85 9.11 21.22 -5.63
CA ARG A 85 8.09 20.28 -5.18
C ARG A 85 8.63 18.84 -5.17
N ASP A 86 9.23 18.42 -6.27
CA ASP A 86 9.54 17.02 -6.52
C ASP A 86 10.85 16.56 -5.84
N LEU A 87 11.82 17.46 -5.66
CA LEU A 87 13.17 17.14 -5.16
C LEU A 87 13.48 17.74 -3.79
N PHE A 88 12.86 18.86 -3.44
CA PHE A 88 13.22 19.67 -2.28
C PHE A 88 12.03 19.93 -1.35
N ARG A 89 11.00 19.09 -1.41
CA ARG A 89 9.79 19.13 -0.56
C ARG A 89 9.00 20.43 -0.69
N GLY A 90 9.26 21.24 -1.71
CA GLY A 90 8.57 22.49 -1.95
C GLY A 90 8.91 23.58 -0.93
N VAL A 91 10.13 23.62 -0.40
CA VAL A 91 10.53 24.64 0.59
C VAL A 91 11.22 25.86 -0.03
N LEU A 92 11.64 25.78 -1.30
CA LEU A 92 12.40 26.85 -1.95
C LEU A 92 11.52 27.97 -2.52
N ARG A 93 10.29 27.65 -2.91
CA ARG A 93 9.34 28.64 -3.43
C ARG A 93 9.17 29.79 -2.44
N SER A 94 9.12 31.02 -2.98
CA SER A 94 9.07 32.28 -2.23
C SER A 94 10.27 32.58 -1.31
N ASN A 95 11.16 31.62 -1.06
CA ASN A 95 12.42 31.77 -0.33
C ASN A 95 13.62 32.04 -1.23
N VAL A 96 13.46 31.82 -2.53
CA VAL A 96 14.52 31.98 -3.52
C VAL A 96 14.20 33.13 -4.49
N TYR A 97 15.19 34.00 -4.67
CA TYR A 97 15.29 34.94 -5.78
C TYR A 97 16.21 34.34 -6.85
N MET A 98 15.77 34.31 -8.11
CA MET A 98 16.56 33.77 -9.21
C MET A 98 16.81 34.81 -10.29
N ARG A 99 18.01 34.79 -10.86
CA ARG A 99 18.39 35.67 -11.98
C ARG A 99 19.47 35.04 -12.86
N TRP A 100 19.64 35.61 -14.04
CA TRP A 100 20.81 35.36 -14.87
C TRP A 100 21.98 36.28 -14.48
N SER A 101 23.20 35.80 -14.68
CA SER A 101 24.41 36.62 -14.65
C SER A 101 24.76 37.10 -16.05
N GLU A 102 25.32 38.29 -16.12
CA GLU A 102 25.88 38.86 -17.35
C GLU A 102 27.41 38.78 -17.39
N SER A 103 28.03 38.32 -16.29
CA SER A 103 29.46 38.52 -16.06
C SER A 103 30.18 37.35 -15.36
N HIS A 104 29.63 36.13 -15.41
CA HIS A 104 30.37 34.96 -14.90
C HIS A 104 31.44 34.53 -15.90
N SER A 105 32.54 33.95 -15.39
CA SER A 105 33.51 33.26 -16.23
C SER A 105 32.86 32.03 -16.87
N ARG A 106 33.39 31.60 -18.03
CA ARG A 106 32.87 30.44 -18.78
C ARG A 106 32.90 29.13 -17.97
N ASP A 107 33.79 29.05 -16.99
CA ASP A 107 33.96 27.86 -16.14
C ASP A 107 33.00 27.82 -14.94
N ASN A 108 32.25 28.90 -14.72
CA ASN A 108 31.30 29.05 -13.62
C ASN A 108 29.87 28.85 -14.15
N HIS A 109 29.17 27.83 -13.65
CA HIS A 109 27.79 27.55 -14.05
C HIS A 109 26.75 28.37 -13.28
N GLY A 110 27.14 28.95 -12.16
CA GLY A 110 26.33 29.87 -11.39
C GLY A 110 26.84 30.08 -9.96
N ALA A 111 26.06 30.83 -9.20
CA ALA A 111 26.34 31.15 -7.82
C ALA A 111 25.10 31.06 -6.94
N THR A 112 25.31 30.72 -5.67
CA THR A 112 24.28 30.75 -4.63
C THR A 112 24.70 31.71 -3.51
N SER A 113 23.78 32.57 -3.06
CA SER A 113 24.03 33.53 -1.98
C SER A 113 22.99 33.38 -0.87
N ALA A 114 23.43 33.49 0.37
CA ALA A 114 22.58 33.53 1.54
C ALA A 114 21.68 34.79 1.55
N PRO A 115 20.56 34.76 2.30
CA PRO A 115 19.72 35.94 2.51
C PRO A 115 20.54 37.13 3.04
N GLY A 116 20.23 38.33 2.55
CA GLY A 116 20.90 39.59 2.90
C GLY A 116 22.20 39.87 2.13
N VAL A 117 22.77 38.90 1.41
CA VAL A 117 24.04 39.11 0.67
C VAL A 117 23.82 39.81 -0.68
N LYS A 118 22.82 39.36 -1.45
CA LYS A 118 22.47 39.93 -2.77
C LYS A 118 21.02 40.41 -2.84
N ASP A 119 20.12 39.74 -2.13
CA ASP A 119 18.71 40.07 -1.97
C ASP A 119 18.27 39.65 -0.56
N THR A 120 17.05 39.98 -0.14
CA THR A 120 16.48 39.56 1.15
C THR A 120 16.19 38.05 1.19
N ARG A 121 16.15 37.40 0.02
CA ARG A 121 15.97 35.97 -0.16
C ARG A 121 17.27 35.27 -0.53
N VAL A 122 17.31 33.94 -0.43
CA VAL A 122 18.41 33.14 -0.99
C VAL A 122 18.49 33.43 -2.49
N THR A 123 19.66 33.83 -2.99
CA THR A 123 19.81 34.23 -4.38
C THR A 123 20.52 33.16 -5.19
N ILE A 124 19.87 32.62 -6.22
CA ILE A 124 20.48 31.78 -7.25
C ILE A 124 20.75 32.65 -8.49
N THR A 125 22.01 32.67 -8.92
CA THR A 125 22.42 33.35 -10.15
C THR A 125 22.97 32.31 -11.14
N LEU A 126 22.30 32.08 -12.26
CA LEU A 126 22.77 31.13 -13.28
C LEU A 126 23.64 31.84 -14.33
N SER A 127 24.65 31.16 -14.87
CA SER A 127 25.45 31.69 -15.99
C SER A 127 24.65 31.64 -17.30
N ARG A 128 24.70 32.69 -18.13
CA ARG A 128 24.04 32.65 -19.45
C ARG A 128 24.72 31.64 -20.40
N ASP A 129 25.96 31.24 -20.13
CA ASP A 129 26.73 30.29 -20.95
C ASP A 129 26.20 28.85 -20.84
N ILE A 130 25.46 28.51 -19.78
CA ILE A 130 24.79 27.20 -19.69
C ILE A 130 23.42 27.19 -20.37
N ALA A 131 22.92 28.36 -20.78
CA ALA A 131 21.60 28.48 -21.38
C ALA A 131 21.50 27.82 -22.76
N HIS A 132 22.59 27.42 -23.41
CA HIS A 132 22.54 26.75 -24.72
C HIS A 132 22.36 25.24 -24.60
N ASN A 133 22.56 24.68 -23.40
CA ASN A 133 22.49 23.25 -23.14
C ASN A 133 21.45 22.98 -22.04
N PRO A 134 20.20 22.64 -22.41
CA PRO A 134 19.11 22.39 -21.45
C PRO A 134 19.46 21.36 -20.37
N LEU A 135 20.25 20.35 -20.69
CA LEU A 135 20.64 19.30 -19.74
C LEU A 135 21.63 19.83 -18.72
N MET A 136 22.63 20.61 -19.15
CA MET A 136 23.54 21.31 -18.24
C MET A 136 22.81 22.38 -17.42
N LEU A 137 21.83 23.05 -18.01
CA LEU A 137 21.04 24.06 -17.32
C LEU A 137 20.23 23.46 -16.16
N ILE A 138 19.53 22.36 -16.41
CA ILE A 138 18.83 21.63 -15.35
C ILE A 138 19.81 21.10 -14.31
N ALA A 139 20.98 20.63 -14.75
CA ALA A 139 21.99 20.12 -13.85
C ALA A 139 22.50 21.18 -12.87
N ALA A 140 22.92 22.33 -13.40
CA ALA A 140 23.36 23.48 -12.63
C ALA A 140 22.23 24.03 -11.75
N LEU A 141 20.99 24.04 -12.25
CA LEU A 141 19.84 24.48 -11.48
C LEU A 141 19.62 23.58 -10.25
N ILE A 142 19.58 22.26 -10.41
CA ILE A 142 19.43 21.31 -9.29
C ILE A 142 20.59 21.46 -8.30
N HIS A 143 21.83 21.64 -8.78
CA HIS A 143 23.00 21.90 -7.93
C HIS A 143 22.77 23.14 -7.05
N HIS A 144 22.42 24.28 -7.64
CA HIS A 144 22.21 25.52 -6.88
C HIS A 144 20.94 25.47 -6.02
N MET A 145 19.89 24.77 -6.44
CA MET A 145 18.70 24.51 -5.62
C MET A 145 19.04 23.67 -4.38
N THR A 146 20.01 22.76 -4.48
CA THR A 146 20.49 21.98 -3.34
C THR A 146 21.18 22.89 -2.31
N HIS A 147 22.04 23.81 -2.74
CA HIS A 147 22.61 24.81 -1.84
C HIS A 147 21.52 25.70 -1.22
N ALA A 148 20.56 26.15 -2.03
CA ALA A 148 19.46 26.97 -1.55
C ALA A 148 18.61 26.22 -0.52
N TYR A 149 18.38 24.92 -0.71
CA TYR A 149 17.61 24.07 0.21
C TYR A 149 18.22 24.06 1.59
N PHE A 150 19.53 23.86 1.67
CA PHE A 150 20.22 23.88 2.95
C PHE A 150 20.27 25.27 3.59
N LEU A 151 20.39 26.35 2.81
CA LEU A 151 20.30 27.71 3.35
C LEU A 151 18.90 28.03 3.91
N VAL A 152 17.84 27.66 3.20
CA VAL A 152 16.46 27.87 3.67
C VAL A 152 16.17 27.04 4.91
N CYS A 153 16.62 25.78 4.93
CA CYS A 153 16.38 24.88 6.05
C CYS A 153 17.21 25.22 7.30
N CYS A 154 18.51 25.43 7.12
CA CYS A 154 19.49 25.40 8.21
C CYS A 154 20.13 26.76 8.47
N GLY A 155 20.02 27.70 7.53
CA GLY A 155 20.77 28.95 7.57
C GLY A 155 22.23 28.80 7.16
N LEU A 156 22.90 29.95 7.09
CA LEU A 156 24.34 30.02 6.83
C LEU A 156 25.14 29.87 8.13
N ARG A 157 26.16 29.01 8.10
CA ARG A 157 27.15 28.89 9.18
C ARG A 157 28.03 30.14 9.23
N LYS A 158 27.87 30.96 10.28
CA LYS A 158 28.69 32.15 10.50
C LYS A 158 29.86 31.87 11.44
N GLU A 159 29.65 30.98 12.41
CA GLU A 159 30.65 30.65 13.43
C GLU A 159 30.99 29.15 13.49
N LYS A 160 32.14 28.81 14.09
CA LYS A 160 32.54 27.40 14.28
C LYS A 160 31.55 26.62 15.14
N LYS A 161 30.89 27.28 16.10
CA LYS A 161 29.89 26.68 17.00
C LYS A 161 28.57 26.30 16.32
N ASP A 162 28.27 26.88 15.17
CA ASP A 162 27.07 26.62 14.38
C ASP A 162 27.24 25.35 13.52
N VAL A 163 27.60 24.23 14.15
CA VAL A 163 27.91 22.96 13.44
C VAL A 163 26.76 22.42 12.61
N ASP A 164 25.52 22.79 12.95
CA ASP A 164 24.29 22.34 12.31
C ASP A 164 23.87 23.18 11.08
N LYS A 165 24.57 24.29 10.81
CA LYS A 165 24.24 25.22 9.72
C LYS A 165 25.05 24.93 8.46
N HIS A 166 24.50 25.31 7.31
CA HIS A 166 25.11 25.06 6.00
C HIS A 166 26.30 25.97 5.74
N THR A 167 27.40 25.40 5.23
CA THR A 167 28.65 26.10 4.92
C THR A 167 28.75 26.57 3.48
N LEU A 168 27.75 26.32 2.64
CA LEU A 168 27.84 26.47 1.17
C LEU A 168 28.91 25.57 0.52
N SER A 169 29.52 24.64 1.27
CA SER A 169 30.41 23.62 0.72
C SER A 169 29.62 22.39 0.27
N HIS A 170 30.26 21.54 -0.52
CA HIS A 170 29.71 20.26 -0.94
C HIS A 170 29.92 19.15 0.11
N GLY A 171 29.53 19.44 1.35
CA GLY A 171 29.69 18.55 2.51
C GLY A 171 28.90 17.23 2.41
N LEU A 172 28.88 16.47 3.50
CA LEU A 172 28.30 15.14 3.53
C LEU A 172 26.79 15.13 3.23
N GLY A 173 26.01 16.01 3.86
CA GLY A 173 24.57 16.15 3.62
C GLY A 173 24.27 16.53 2.17
N TYR A 174 24.95 17.58 1.69
CA TYR A 174 24.88 18.03 0.30
C TYR A 174 25.19 16.92 -0.71
N SER A 175 26.36 16.29 -0.61
CA SER A 175 26.81 15.27 -1.55
C SER A 175 25.87 14.07 -1.57
N THR A 176 25.35 13.67 -0.40
CA THR A 176 24.41 12.55 -0.28
C THR A 176 23.08 12.85 -0.95
N LEU A 177 22.48 14.02 -0.67
CA LEU A 177 21.21 14.42 -1.30
C LEU A 177 21.34 14.53 -2.82
N LEU A 178 22.38 15.20 -3.30
CA LEU A 178 22.57 15.41 -4.74
C LEU A 178 22.78 14.08 -5.48
N ARG A 179 23.57 13.15 -4.91
CA ARG A 179 23.73 11.81 -5.47
C ARG A 179 22.42 11.04 -5.51
N ARG A 180 21.61 11.10 -4.44
CA ARG A 180 20.30 10.44 -4.43
C ARG A 180 19.39 11.00 -5.51
N ILE A 181 19.34 12.32 -5.68
CA ILE A 181 18.60 12.97 -6.77
C ILE A 181 19.07 12.41 -8.13
N MET A 182 20.38 12.29 -8.37
CA MET A 182 20.91 11.73 -9.62
C MET A 182 20.49 10.27 -9.88
N GLU A 183 20.27 9.48 -8.83
CA GLU A 183 19.83 8.09 -8.94
C GLU A 183 18.34 7.97 -9.29
N VAL A 184 17.50 8.79 -8.62
CA VAL A 184 16.04 8.66 -8.66
C VAL A 184 15.37 9.58 -9.69
N PHE A 185 15.99 10.72 -10.02
CA PHE A 185 15.43 11.71 -10.93
C PHE A 185 15.55 11.24 -12.38
N LYS A 186 14.47 10.66 -12.89
CA LYS A 186 14.32 10.16 -14.26
C LYS A 186 13.19 10.92 -14.97
N PRO A 187 13.48 12.10 -15.57
CA PRO A 187 12.48 12.91 -16.27
C PRO A 187 11.87 12.17 -17.46
N LYS A 188 10.54 12.25 -17.63
CA LYS A 188 9.86 11.63 -18.79
C LYS A 188 10.38 12.26 -20.09
N GLY A 189 10.75 11.42 -21.05
CA GLY A 189 11.39 11.86 -22.30
C GLY A 189 12.92 11.77 -22.31
N LEU A 190 13.55 11.50 -21.16
CA LEU A 190 14.99 11.21 -21.07
C LEU A 190 15.21 9.86 -20.39
N ARG A 191 16.06 9.01 -20.98
CA ARG A 191 16.38 7.68 -20.42
C ARG A 191 17.15 7.77 -19.10
N LYS A 192 18.01 8.78 -18.95
CA LYS A 192 18.80 9.08 -17.75
C LYS A 192 19.16 10.56 -17.77
N LEU A 193 19.11 11.23 -16.62
CA LEU A 193 19.77 12.54 -16.51
C LEU A 193 21.26 12.31 -16.80
N PRO A 194 21.92 13.08 -17.70
CA PRO A 194 23.36 12.97 -17.80
C PRO A 194 23.94 13.20 -16.40
N ASN A 195 25.01 12.48 -16.08
CA ASN A 195 25.69 12.69 -14.81
C ASN A 195 25.96 14.20 -14.74
N LEU A 196 25.39 14.84 -13.71
CA LEU A 196 25.41 16.29 -13.48
C LEU A 196 26.83 16.84 -13.64
N PHE A 197 27.85 15.99 -13.44
CA PHE A 197 29.27 16.30 -13.48
C PHE A 197 30.02 15.74 -14.72
N THR A 198 29.50 14.70 -15.40
CA THR A 198 30.11 14.20 -16.65
C THR A 198 29.64 15.00 -17.88
N CYS A 199 28.43 15.57 -17.84
CA CYS A 199 28.02 16.57 -18.84
C CYS A 199 28.93 17.81 -18.79
N MET A 200 29.56 18.05 -17.64
CA MET A 200 30.47 19.16 -17.38
C MET A 200 31.89 18.88 -17.88
N LEU A 201 32.38 17.64 -17.79
CA LEU A 201 33.71 17.21 -18.29
C LEU A 201 33.87 17.27 -19.82
N ASN A 202 32.85 16.91 -20.60
CA ASN A 202 32.96 16.93 -22.07
C ASN A 202 32.97 18.36 -22.62
N THR A 203 32.28 19.28 -21.95
CA THR A 203 32.27 20.71 -22.28
C THR A 203 33.55 21.37 -21.77
N TYR A 204 34.00 21.03 -20.55
CA TYR A 204 35.30 21.42 -20.01
C TYR A 204 36.44 21.09 -20.98
N ARG A 205 36.52 19.85 -21.47
CA ARG A 205 37.53 19.45 -22.49
C ARG A 205 37.44 20.24 -23.81
N PHE A 206 36.26 20.72 -24.19
CA PHE A 206 36.07 21.50 -25.42
C PHE A 206 36.54 22.96 -25.28
N TYR A 207 36.52 23.53 -24.06
CA TYR A 207 36.90 24.92 -23.80
C TYR A 207 38.29 25.09 -23.15
N HIS A 208 38.88 24.03 -22.58
CA HIS A 208 40.14 24.11 -21.82
C HIS A 208 41.46 24.03 -22.62
N SER A 209 41.47 24.37 -23.91
CA SER A 209 42.75 24.59 -24.63
C SER A 209 43.37 25.97 -24.39
N ALA A 210 42.71 26.88 -23.64
CA ALA A 210 43.27 28.21 -23.37
C ALA A 210 43.00 28.69 -21.94
N GLN A 211 44.09 28.82 -21.17
CA GLN A 211 44.27 29.61 -19.94
C GLN A 211 43.63 29.09 -18.64
N MET A 212 44.45 28.41 -17.83
CA MET A 212 44.32 28.37 -16.38
C MET A 212 44.68 29.74 -15.80
N LYS A 213 43.69 30.50 -15.31
CA LYS A 213 43.93 31.55 -14.31
C LYS A 213 43.41 31.07 -12.96
N THR A 214 44.36 30.79 -12.09
CA THR A 214 44.17 30.63 -10.65
C THR A 214 43.73 31.97 -10.04
N GLY A 215 42.80 31.91 -9.09
CA GLY A 215 42.56 33.02 -8.16
C GLY A 215 41.23 33.75 -8.29
N SER A 216 40.13 33.08 -7.92
CA SER A 216 39.06 33.77 -7.21
C SER A 216 38.85 33.02 -5.90
N SER A 217 39.15 33.67 -4.77
CA SER A 217 38.98 33.05 -3.46
C SER A 217 37.48 32.88 -3.21
N ASN A 218 36.96 31.67 -3.44
CA ASN A 218 35.68 31.24 -2.92
C ASN A 218 35.79 31.25 -1.39
N ASN A 219 35.45 32.38 -0.75
CA ASN A 219 35.38 32.46 0.70
C ASN A 219 33.91 32.28 1.13
N PRO A 220 33.47 31.05 1.47
CA PRO A 220 32.09 30.78 1.87
C PRO A 220 31.63 31.59 3.09
N ARG A 221 32.56 32.19 3.86
CA ARG A 221 32.22 33.10 4.97
C ARG A 221 31.48 34.36 4.52
N THR A 222 31.58 34.72 3.25
CA THR A 222 30.84 35.86 2.68
C THR A 222 29.36 35.53 2.44
N GLY A 223 28.94 34.28 2.66
CA GLY A 223 27.59 33.82 2.35
C GLY A 223 27.33 33.76 0.84
N HIS A 224 28.37 33.67 0.03
CA HIS A 224 28.30 33.60 -1.42
C HIS A 224 29.24 32.51 -1.92
N ILE A 225 28.75 31.64 -2.81
CA ILE A 225 29.56 30.60 -3.46
C ILE A 225 29.33 30.63 -4.97
N CYS A 226 30.43 30.61 -5.72
CA CYS A 226 30.46 30.35 -7.15
C CYS A 226 30.87 28.89 -7.35
N CYS A 227 30.09 28.16 -8.14
CA CYS A 227 30.35 26.74 -8.40
C CYS A 227 30.89 26.56 -9.82
N PHE A 228 31.92 25.72 -9.92
CA PHE A 228 32.67 25.50 -11.15
C PHE A 228 32.45 24.08 -11.66
N PHE A 229 32.88 23.83 -12.88
CA PHE A 229 32.80 22.53 -13.54
C PHE A 229 33.90 21.56 -13.07
N GLU A 230 34.02 21.31 -11.77
CA GLU A 230 35.07 20.45 -11.21
C GLU A 230 34.55 19.02 -10.92
N PRO A 231 35.29 17.96 -11.32
CA PRO A 231 34.85 16.57 -11.14
C PRO A 231 34.92 16.07 -9.69
N ASP A 232 35.70 16.72 -8.83
CA ASP A 232 35.95 16.32 -7.44
C ASP A 232 35.12 17.09 -6.41
N ASP A 233 34.16 17.90 -6.86
CA ASP A 233 33.28 18.73 -6.03
C ASP A 233 32.27 17.92 -5.20
N ILE A 234 32.23 16.59 -5.30
CA ILE A 234 31.31 15.76 -4.50
C ILE A 234 32.01 14.56 -3.88
N LEU A 235 31.67 14.26 -2.63
CA LEU A 235 32.19 13.10 -1.92
C LEU A 235 31.88 11.80 -2.66
N SER A 236 32.74 10.78 -2.53
CA SER A 236 32.61 9.53 -3.27
C SER A 236 31.24 8.84 -3.06
N PRO A 237 30.78 8.01 -4.02
CA PRO A 237 29.53 7.28 -3.88
C PRO A 237 29.48 6.42 -2.61
N GLU A 238 30.62 5.84 -2.22
CA GLU A 238 30.68 4.95 -1.05
C GLU A 238 30.46 5.72 0.25
N VAL A 239 31.09 6.89 0.40
CA VAL A 239 30.89 7.76 1.57
C VAL A 239 29.42 8.18 1.69
N CYS A 240 28.79 8.56 0.57
CA CYS A 240 27.38 8.94 0.56
C CYS A 240 26.43 7.76 0.86
N ARG A 241 26.78 6.55 0.41
CA ARG A 241 26.00 5.33 0.68
C ARG A 241 26.02 4.95 2.16
N VAL A 242 27.17 5.08 2.82
CA VAL A 242 27.31 4.87 4.26
C VAL A 242 26.47 5.90 5.01
N HIS A 243 26.56 7.17 4.63
CA HIS A 243 25.76 8.22 5.24
C HIS A 243 24.25 7.97 5.06
N LEU A 244 23.78 7.63 3.87
CA LEU A 244 22.37 7.30 3.62
C LEU A 244 21.85 6.21 4.57
N LYS A 245 22.63 5.13 4.79
CA LYS A 245 22.26 4.07 5.74
C LYS A 245 22.14 4.61 7.17
N SER A 246 23.11 5.42 7.62
CA SER A 246 23.03 6.04 8.94
C SER A 246 21.81 6.94 9.12
N LEU A 247 21.38 7.64 8.05
CA LEU A 247 20.17 8.47 8.08
C LEU A 247 18.88 7.62 8.08
N GLN A 248 18.90 6.42 7.51
CA GLN A 248 17.78 5.47 7.54
C GLN A 248 17.63 4.80 8.92
N GLU A 249 18.74 4.60 9.62
CA GLU A 249 18.78 4.05 10.98
C GLU A 249 18.38 5.08 12.06
N MET A 250 18.40 6.38 11.74
CA MET A 250 17.84 7.40 12.62
C MET A 250 16.34 7.15 12.83
N GLY A 251 15.97 6.90 14.09
CA GLY A 251 14.59 6.70 14.50
C GLY A 251 13.68 7.91 14.23
N PRO A 252 12.35 7.75 14.38
CA PRO A 252 11.41 8.87 14.28
C PRO A 252 11.83 9.96 15.28
N PHE A 253 12.10 11.14 14.72
CA PHE A 253 12.88 12.24 15.31
C PHE A 253 12.73 12.40 16.82
N GLU A 254 13.85 12.20 17.55
CA GLU A 254 13.92 12.51 18.97
C GLU A 254 13.71 14.01 19.18
N GLN A 255 12.73 14.34 20.01
CA GLN A 255 12.41 15.70 20.42
C GLN A 255 13.64 16.33 21.07
N LYS A 256 14.06 17.53 20.60
CA LYS A 256 15.02 18.35 21.34
C LYS A 256 14.45 18.56 22.74
N LYS A 257 15.13 17.98 23.75
CA LYS A 257 14.91 18.31 25.14
C LYS A 257 15.40 19.74 25.33
N ASP A 258 14.56 20.61 25.88
CA ASP A 258 15.00 21.93 26.29
C ASP A 258 16.02 21.85 27.44
N LYS A 259 16.55 22.99 27.86
CA LYS A 259 17.52 23.07 28.95
C LYS A 259 16.97 22.55 30.29
N ASP A 260 15.65 22.41 30.39
CA ASP A 260 14.94 21.90 31.56
C ASP A 260 14.55 20.41 31.42
N GLY A 261 15.02 19.74 30.36
CA GLY A 261 14.75 18.33 30.09
C GLY A 261 13.35 18.04 29.54
N LYS A 262 12.53 19.07 29.27
CA LYS A 262 11.21 18.91 28.66
C LYS A 262 11.36 18.83 27.15
N SER A 263 10.81 17.77 26.57
CA SER A 263 10.71 17.64 25.13
C SER A 263 9.76 18.70 24.58
N GLN A 264 10.28 19.64 23.80
CA GLN A 264 9.41 20.43 22.95
C GLN A 264 9.01 19.59 21.74
N PRO A 265 7.71 19.55 21.37
CA PRO A 265 7.28 18.98 20.12
C PRO A 265 7.75 19.92 18.99
N VAL A 266 9.02 19.79 18.59
CA VAL A 266 9.48 20.36 17.33
C VAL A 266 8.71 19.61 16.25
N ASP A 267 7.88 20.33 15.50
CA ASP A 267 7.19 19.81 14.32
C ASP A 267 8.25 19.16 13.41
N PRO A 268 8.34 17.81 13.38
CA PRO A 268 9.49 17.12 12.79
C PRO A 268 9.51 17.29 11.27
N TYR A 269 8.40 17.75 10.71
CA TYR A 269 8.28 18.14 9.32
C TYR A 269 8.20 19.67 9.24
N PRO A 270 9.25 20.36 8.80
CA PRO A 270 9.09 21.71 8.28
C PRO A 270 7.94 21.70 7.28
N LYS A 271 6.94 22.54 7.53
CA LYS A 271 5.74 22.65 6.69
C LYS A 271 6.19 22.93 5.26
N SER A 272 6.13 21.91 4.41
CA SER A 272 6.21 22.10 2.96
C SER A 272 5.29 23.25 2.57
N HIS A 273 5.63 24.11 1.60
CA HIS A 273 4.68 25.11 1.12
C HIS A 273 3.43 24.47 0.49
N TYR A 274 3.46 23.16 0.26
CA TYR A 274 2.40 22.39 -0.36
C TYR A 274 1.62 21.58 0.69
N LEU A 275 0.30 21.67 0.55
CA LEU A 275 -0.65 20.65 0.97
C LEU A 275 -0.89 19.70 -0.20
N HIS A 276 -1.46 18.55 0.09
CA HIS A 276 -1.77 17.53 -0.89
C HIS A 276 -3.25 17.19 -0.80
N ASN A 277 -4.02 17.68 -1.77
CA ASN A 277 -5.41 17.30 -1.89
C ASN A 277 -5.47 15.83 -2.28
N ALA A 278 -5.93 14.99 -1.35
CA ALA A 278 -6.13 13.58 -1.59
C ALA A 278 -7.43 13.37 -2.38
N ASN A 279 -7.33 12.74 -3.55
CA ASN A 279 -8.46 12.24 -4.30
C ASN A 279 -8.59 10.74 -4.03
N ALA A 280 -9.50 10.38 -3.14
CA ALA A 280 -9.68 8.99 -2.75
C ALA A 280 -10.16 8.09 -3.89
N ASP A 281 -11.04 8.61 -4.75
CA ASP A 281 -11.62 7.82 -5.85
C ASP A 281 -10.56 7.48 -6.90
N LYS A 282 -9.59 8.37 -7.13
CA LYS A 282 -8.44 8.16 -8.03
C LYS A 282 -7.20 7.60 -7.32
N SER A 283 -7.25 7.42 -6.01
CA SER A 283 -6.09 7.07 -5.18
C SER A 283 -4.85 7.90 -5.49
N SER A 284 -5.01 9.23 -5.58
CA SER A 284 -3.95 10.15 -5.97
C SER A 284 -3.87 11.39 -5.08
N PHE A 285 -2.70 12.02 -5.08
CA PHE A 285 -2.43 13.26 -4.37
C PHE A 285 -2.17 14.37 -5.38
N THR A 286 -2.84 15.52 -5.21
CA THR A 286 -2.58 16.71 -6.02
C THR A 286 -1.99 17.80 -5.15
N PRO A 287 -0.77 18.30 -5.46
CA PRO A 287 -0.13 19.34 -4.69
C PRO A 287 -0.87 20.67 -4.85
N VAL A 288 -1.10 21.37 -3.75
CA VAL A 288 -1.71 22.72 -3.70
C VAL A 288 -0.91 23.56 -2.74
N LEU A 289 -0.62 24.82 -3.09
CA LEU A 289 0.04 25.72 -2.15
C LEU A 289 -0.83 25.98 -0.93
N ARG A 290 -0.21 26.04 0.25
CA ARG A 290 -0.86 26.47 1.49
C ARG A 290 -1.54 27.83 1.37
N THR A 291 -0.93 28.76 0.64
CA THR A 291 -1.47 30.11 0.39
C THR A 291 -2.64 30.13 -0.60
N GLN A 292 -2.83 29.07 -1.38
CA GLN A 292 -3.90 28.93 -2.38
C GLN A 292 -4.93 27.87 -1.97
N HIS A 293 -4.76 27.25 -0.80
CA HIS A 293 -5.70 26.26 -0.31
C HIS A 293 -7.02 26.96 0.03
N SER A 294 -8.15 26.34 -0.36
CA SER A 294 -9.46 26.95 -0.23
C SER A 294 -9.91 27.14 1.21
N LEU A 295 -9.41 26.30 2.14
CA LEU A 295 -9.70 26.42 3.57
C LEU A 295 -8.64 27.27 4.28
N PRO A 296 -9.04 28.24 5.11
CA PRO A 296 -8.16 28.92 6.05
C PRO A 296 -7.43 27.93 6.98
N LYS A 297 -6.21 28.27 7.39
CA LYS A 297 -5.39 27.43 8.28
C LYS A 297 -6.08 27.06 9.60
N ALA A 298 -6.98 27.91 10.10
CA ALA A 298 -7.72 27.66 11.33
C ALA A 298 -8.83 26.60 11.16
N ASP A 299 -9.22 26.26 9.92
CA ASP A 299 -10.40 25.44 9.62
C ASP A 299 -10.05 23.99 9.23
N PHE A 300 -8.76 23.65 9.21
CA PHE A 300 -8.31 22.29 8.91
C PHE A 300 -7.15 21.86 9.81
N VAL A 301 -7.02 20.55 9.95
CA VAL A 301 -5.85 19.88 10.52
C VAL A 301 -5.16 19.05 9.44
N GLU A 302 -3.93 18.63 9.69
CA GLU A 302 -3.15 17.91 8.68
C GLU A 302 -2.93 16.45 9.07
N LEU A 303 -3.20 15.53 8.15
CA LEU A 303 -2.71 14.16 8.20
C LEU A 303 -1.39 14.09 7.43
N HIS A 304 -0.31 13.75 8.12
CA HIS A 304 1.00 13.54 7.49
C HIS A 304 1.18 12.07 7.20
N TYR A 305 1.13 11.70 5.92
CA TYR A 305 1.27 10.33 5.43
C TYR A 305 2.39 10.25 4.41
N SER A 306 3.41 9.43 4.68
CA SER A 306 4.64 9.42 3.86
C SER A 306 5.17 10.87 3.73
N LYS A 307 5.29 11.39 2.51
CA LYS A 307 5.70 12.77 2.18
C LYS A 307 4.54 13.76 2.04
N TYR A 308 3.31 13.30 2.19
CA TYR A 308 2.12 14.08 1.90
C TYR A 308 1.56 14.72 3.18
N ALA A 309 1.40 16.04 3.17
CA ALA A 309 0.60 16.79 4.14
C ALA A 309 -0.82 16.96 3.61
N VAL A 310 -1.78 16.18 4.10
CA VAL A 310 -3.15 16.13 3.60
C VAL A 310 -4.08 16.91 4.54
N PRO A 311 -4.71 17.99 4.06
CA PRO A 311 -5.61 18.78 4.89
C PRO A 311 -6.94 18.05 5.11
N VAL A 312 -7.46 18.11 6.33
CA VAL A 312 -8.75 17.57 6.73
C VAL A 312 -9.56 18.69 7.37
N PRO A 313 -10.75 19.03 6.84
CA PRO A 313 -11.59 20.06 7.43
C PRO A 313 -12.00 19.69 8.85
N LEU A 314 -11.84 20.61 9.81
CA LEU A 314 -12.27 20.42 11.20
C LEU A 314 -13.77 20.12 11.30
N SER A 315 -14.57 20.67 10.39
CA SER A 315 -16.01 20.40 10.29
C SER A 315 -16.33 18.90 10.10
N LYS A 316 -15.45 18.15 9.43
CA LYS A 316 -15.61 16.71 9.21
C LYS A 316 -15.23 15.87 10.42
N LEU A 317 -14.40 16.43 11.32
CA LEU A 317 -13.94 15.77 12.54
C LEU A 317 -14.90 15.89 13.72
N LYS A 318 -15.89 16.80 13.66
CA LYS A 318 -16.84 17.03 14.77
C LYS A 318 -17.53 15.76 15.28
N ASN A 319 -17.85 14.81 14.39
CA ASN A 319 -18.48 13.54 14.78
C ASN A 319 -17.47 12.38 14.85
N LEU A 320 -16.17 12.64 15.04
CA LEU A 320 -15.11 11.64 15.24
C LEU A 320 -14.34 12.00 16.52
N PRO A 321 -14.96 11.91 17.70
CA PRO A 321 -14.35 12.32 18.96
C PRO A 321 -12.98 11.68 19.22
N SER A 322 -12.78 10.41 18.88
CA SER A 322 -11.50 9.73 19.15
C SER A 322 -10.37 10.31 18.29
N LEU A 323 -10.64 10.63 17.03
CA LEU A 323 -9.69 11.29 16.14
C LEU A 323 -9.51 12.78 16.51
N LEU A 324 -10.60 13.49 16.81
CA LEU A 324 -10.57 14.90 17.21
C LEU A 324 -9.74 15.11 18.50
N ALA A 325 -9.83 14.17 19.45
CA ALA A 325 -9.03 14.20 20.67
C ALA A 325 -7.52 14.20 20.40
N LYS A 326 -7.05 13.60 19.29
CA LYS A 326 -5.63 13.63 18.89
C LYS A 326 -5.16 15.03 18.50
N PHE A 327 -6.08 15.88 18.03
CA PHE A 327 -5.79 17.25 17.61
C PHE A 327 -5.94 18.28 18.74
N SER A 328 -6.31 17.85 19.96
CA SER A 328 -6.38 18.75 21.12
C SER A 328 -5.04 19.39 21.50
N LYS A 329 -3.93 18.74 21.15
CA LYS A 329 -2.56 19.17 21.48
C LYS A 329 -1.69 19.50 20.25
N ALA A 330 -2.16 19.18 19.05
CA ALA A 330 -1.38 19.34 17.82
C ALA A 330 -2.32 19.61 16.63
N SER A 331 -1.88 20.41 15.67
CA SER A 331 -2.62 20.63 14.41
C SER A 331 -2.30 19.58 13.33
N VAL A 332 -1.44 18.61 13.67
CA VAL A 332 -0.87 17.61 12.75
C VAL A 332 -0.94 16.23 13.40
N LEU A 333 -1.35 15.23 12.63
CA LEU A 333 -1.33 13.83 13.02
C LEU A 333 -0.48 13.02 12.03
N GLN A 334 0.55 12.35 12.54
CA GLN A 334 1.37 11.43 11.75
C GLN A 334 0.63 10.11 11.54
N VAL A 335 0.42 9.72 10.29
CA VAL A 335 -0.18 8.45 9.89
C VAL A 335 0.94 7.55 9.35
N ALA A 336 1.57 6.79 10.26
CA ALA A 336 2.73 5.97 9.93
C ALA A 336 2.38 4.50 9.62
N GLY A 337 3.03 3.95 8.60
CA GLY A 337 3.08 2.50 8.35
C GLY A 337 1.79 1.90 7.78
N CYS A 338 1.19 2.55 6.78
CA CYS A 338 0.13 1.98 5.95
C CYS A 338 0.45 2.14 4.45
N LYS A 339 -0.26 1.39 3.59
CA LYS A 339 -0.16 1.52 2.13
C LYS A 339 -1.17 2.54 1.61
N ASP A 340 -0.95 3.04 0.39
CA ASP A 340 -1.81 4.08 -0.24
C ASP A 340 -3.31 3.73 -0.16
N PRO A 341 -3.78 2.50 -0.51
CA PRO A 341 -5.21 2.19 -0.45
C PRO A 341 -5.80 2.30 0.95
N THR A 342 -5.03 1.94 1.98
CA THR A 342 -5.46 2.03 3.38
C THR A 342 -5.53 3.48 3.84
N PHE A 343 -4.60 4.32 3.41
CA PHE A 343 -4.66 5.76 3.68
C PHE A 343 -5.89 6.40 3.02
N PHE A 344 -6.15 6.09 1.75
CA PHE A 344 -7.34 6.61 1.06
C PHE A 344 -8.65 6.10 1.66
N ALA A 345 -8.66 4.89 2.22
CA ALA A 345 -9.79 4.39 2.98
C ALA A 345 -10.03 5.20 4.27
N LEU A 346 -8.98 5.44 5.07
CA LEU A 346 -9.03 6.35 6.22
C LEU A 346 -9.56 7.74 5.84
N TYR A 347 -8.98 8.33 4.78
CA TYR A 347 -9.35 9.67 4.34
C TYR A 347 -10.80 9.73 3.83
N SER A 348 -11.24 8.73 3.07
CA SER A 348 -12.63 8.60 2.64
C SER A 348 -13.59 8.51 3.82
N TYR A 349 -13.25 7.69 4.82
CA TYR A 349 -14.07 7.54 6.02
C TYR A 349 -14.26 8.86 6.75
N ILE A 350 -13.20 9.66 6.89
CA ILE A 350 -13.29 10.98 7.52
C ILE A 350 -14.27 11.88 6.76
N LEU A 351 -14.23 11.87 5.42
CA LEU A 351 -15.04 12.76 4.59
C LEU A 351 -16.49 12.30 4.40
N LYS A 352 -16.69 10.99 4.20
CA LYS A 352 -17.91 10.35 3.70
C LYS A 352 -18.54 9.37 4.72
N ARG A 353 -17.84 9.02 5.81
CA ARG A 353 -18.23 7.98 6.80
C ARG A 353 -18.33 6.56 6.26
N ASP A 354 -17.79 6.36 5.07
CA ASP A 354 -17.54 5.06 4.48
C ASP A 354 -16.33 5.14 3.57
N TYR A 355 -15.87 3.99 3.08
CA TYR A 355 -14.72 3.92 2.21
C TYR A 355 -14.80 2.77 1.19
N ALA A 356 -14.10 2.98 0.08
CA ALA A 356 -13.97 2.00 -0.98
C ALA A 356 -13.02 0.85 -0.59
N PRO A 357 -13.17 -0.34 -1.17
CA PRO A 357 -14.21 -0.71 -2.13
C PRO A 357 -15.59 -0.84 -1.46
N GLU A 358 -16.65 -0.38 -2.13
CA GLU A 358 -18.02 -0.48 -1.63
C GLU A 358 -18.41 -1.94 -1.47
N LEU A 359 -18.95 -2.33 -0.32
CA LEU A 359 -19.35 -3.71 -0.10
C LEU A 359 -20.43 -4.08 -1.14
N PRO A 360 -20.35 -5.26 -1.77
CA PRO A 360 -21.37 -5.69 -2.70
C PRO A 360 -22.72 -5.71 -1.99
N VAL A 361 -23.65 -4.88 -2.48
CA VAL A 361 -25.03 -4.87 -1.98
C VAL A 361 -25.58 -6.26 -2.25
N THR A 362 -25.98 -6.97 -1.18
CA THR A 362 -26.63 -8.28 -1.26
C THR A 362 -28.08 -8.10 -1.76
N SER A 363 -28.25 -7.48 -2.93
CA SER A 363 -29.52 -7.29 -3.61
C SER A 363 -29.83 -8.50 -4.50
N SER A 364 -29.81 -9.70 -3.91
CA SER A 364 -30.48 -10.83 -4.56
C SER A 364 -31.94 -10.83 -4.06
N PRO A 365 -32.94 -10.67 -4.94
CA PRO A 365 -34.35 -10.78 -4.56
C PRO A 365 -34.74 -12.18 -4.05
N TYR A 366 -33.83 -13.16 -4.11
CA TYR A 366 -34.00 -14.52 -3.62
C TYR A 366 -33.09 -14.87 -2.43
N ALA A 367 -32.20 -13.97 -1.99
CA ALA A 367 -31.46 -14.18 -0.75
C ALA A 367 -32.36 -13.78 0.41
N SER A 368 -32.73 -14.75 1.24
CA SER A 368 -33.49 -14.47 2.45
C SER A 368 -32.76 -13.40 3.28
N SER A 369 -33.54 -12.46 3.81
CA SER A 369 -33.18 -11.25 4.56
C SER A 369 -32.33 -11.45 5.84
N SER A 370 -31.67 -12.59 6.03
CA SER A 370 -30.77 -12.76 7.16
C SER A 370 -29.54 -11.89 6.95
N LYS A 371 -29.39 -10.86 7.79
CA LYS A 371 -28.15 -10.09 7.92
C LYS A 371 -26.95 -11.07 7.96
N PRO A 372 -25.85 -10.79 7.25
CA PRO A 372 -24.66 -11.62 7.28
C PRO A 372 -24.28 -11.89 8.74
N ASN A 373 -24.23 -13.17 9.10
CA ASN A 373 -24.07 -13.60 10.49
C ASN A 373 -22.66 -14.17 10.66
N GLY A 374 -21.66 -13.30 10.81
CA GLY A 374 -20.27 -13.71 10.97
C GLY A 374 -19.38 -13.46 9.74
N PRO A 375 -18.12 -13.94 9.77
CA PRO A 375 -17.20 -13.85 8.65
C PRO A 375 -17.68 -14.59 7.39
N PRO A 376 -17.17 -14.24 6.20
CA PRO A 376 -17.64 -14.80 4.93
C PRO A 376 -17.19 -16.24 4.69
N ILE A 377 -17.94 -16.95 3.85
CA ILE A 377 -17.54 -18.24 3.28
C ILE A 377 -16.62 -18.01 2.07
N ILE A 378 -15.59 -18.85 1.91
CA ILE A 378 -14.72 -18.82 0.73
C ILE A 378 -15.49 -19.36 -0.48
N SER A 379 -15.52 -18.56 -1.55
CA SER A 379 -16.02 -18.95 -2.87
C SER A 379 -14.86 -19.06 -3.86
N SER A 380 -15.16 -19.26 -5.13
CA SER A 380 -14.16 -19.32 -6.20
C SER A 380 -13.32 -18.05 -6.22
N TYR A 381 -12.01 -18.20 -6.13
CA TYR A 381 -11.07 -17.09 -6.17
C TYR A 381 -11.16 -16.35 -7.50
N LEU A 382 -11.26 -15.02 -7.42
CA LEU A 382 -11.18 -14.15 -8.59
C LEU A 382 -10.01 -13.17 -8.40
N PRO A 383 -8.90 -13.32 -9.15
CA PRO A 383 -7.71 -12.47 -9.03
C PRO A 383 -7.99 -10.97 -9.17
N ASP A 384 -8.96 -10.62 -10.02
CA ASP A 384 -9.32 -9.22 -10.31
C ASP A 384 -10.38 -8.65 -9.35
N SER A 385 -10.83 -9.45 -8.38
CA SER A 385 -11.78 -8.99 -7.37
C SER A 385 -11.12 -7.91 -6.49
N PRO A 386 -11.79 -6.78 -6.22
CA PRO A 386 -11.28 -5.78 -5.29
C PRO A 386 -10.93 -6.43 -3.94
N ALA A 387 -9.83 -6.02 -3.32
CA ALA A 387 -9.33 -6.63 -2.10
C ALA A 387 -10.10 -6.18 -0.84
N TYR A 388 -11.43 -6.39 -0.80
CA TYR A 388 -12.36 -5.94 0.25
C TYR A 388 -11.81 -6.25 1.66
N LEU A 389 -11.65 -7.53 1.98
CA LEU A 389 -11.30 -7.98 3.34
C LEU A 389 -9.89 -7.56 3.75
N VAL A 390 -8.93 -7.63 2.83
CA VAL A 390 -7.55 -7.20 3.10
C VAL A 390 -7.51 -5.69 3.40
N ILE A 391 -8.30 -4.88 2.69
CA ILE A 391 -8.40 -3.44 2.97
C ILE A 391 -9.05 -3.22 4.34
N ASP A 392 -10.17 -3.88 4.64
CA ASP A 392 -10.86 -3.72 5.93
C ASP A 392 -9.97 -4.13 7.12
N ILE A 393 -9.22 -5.23 7.01
CA ILE A 393 -8.25 -5.66 8.04
C ILE A 393 -7.13 -4.63 8.20
N ARG A 394 -6.57 -4.11 7.10
CA ARG A 394 -5.53 -3.08 7.18
C ARG A 394 -6.05 -1.78 7.76
N VAL A 395 -7.30 -1.41 7.48
CA VAL A 395 -7.95 -0.25 8.07
C VAL A 395 -8.15 -0.46 9.57
N PHE A 396 -8.58 -1.65 10.00
CA PHE A 396 -8.68 -2.00 11.42
C PHE A 396 -7.31 -1.89 12.11
N ILE A 397 -6.26 -2.45 11.52
CA ILE A 397 -4.88 -2.36 12.04
C ILE A 397 -4.42 -0.90 12.15
N LEU A 398 -4.65 -0.09 11.10
CA LEU A 398 -4.30 1.34 11.12
C LEU A 398 -5.06 2.10 12.21
N ALA A 399 -6.37 1.83 12.34
CA ALA A 399 -7.23 2.45 13.32
C ALA A 399 -6.80 2.10 14.76
N SER A 400 -6.46 0.83 15.02
CA SER A 400 -5.93 0.38 16.30
C SER A 400 -4.60 1.07 16.64
N LYS A 401 -3.66 1.15 15.68
CA LYS A 401 -2.37 1.83 15.87
C LYS A 401 -2.50 3.33 16.15
N THR A 402 -3.52 3.97 15.60
CA THR A 402 -3.76 5.41 15.74
C THR A 402 -4.70 5.75 16.92
N GLY A 403 -5.38 4.75 17.50
CA GLY A 403 -6.42 4.95 18.51
C GLY A 403 -7.67 5.62 17.92
N PHE A 404 -8.04 5.23 16.70
CA PHE A 404 -9.20 5.74 15.99
C PHE A 404 -10.40 4.76 16.10
N ASP A 405 -11.17 4.86 17.17
CA ASP A 405 -12.14 3.83 17.57
C ASP A 405 -13.35 3.72 16.64
N GLU A 406 -13.83 4.84 16.09
CA GLU A 406 -14.97 4.84 15.17
C GLU A 406 -14.60 4.13 13.85
N LEU A 407 -13.39 4.37 13.34
CA LEU A 407 -12.88 3.69 12.14
C LEU A 407 -12.62 2.20 12.43
N LYS A 408 -12.08 1.87 13.60
CA LYS A 408 -11.88 0.48 14.03
C LYS A 408 -13.21 -0.29 14.06
N THR A 409 -14.24 0.34 14.63
CA THR A 409 -15.60 -0.21 14.69
C THR A 409 -16.18 -0.41 13.29
N LYS A 410 -16.05 0.59 12.41
CA LYS A 410 -16.56 0.48 11.03
C LYS A 410 -15.85 -0.62 10.24
N ALA A 411 -14.53 -0.73 10.38
CA ALA A 411 -13.76 -1.76 9.70
C ALA A 411 -14.19 -3.16 10.14
N LEU A 412 -14.38 -3.36 11.44
CA LEU A 412 -14.87 -4.62 11.98
C LEU A 412 -16.30 -4.92 11.49
N GLU A 413 -17.21 -3.96 11.54
CA GLU A 413 -18.57 -4.07 11.00
C GLU A 413 -18.56 -4.52 9.53
N ARG A 414 -17.71 -3.92 8.71
CA ARG A 414 -17.56 -4.28 7.29
C ARG A 414 -17.04 -5.71 7.11
N MET A 415 -16.06 -6.14 7.91
CA MET A 415 -15.56 -7.52 7.91
C MET A 415 -16.65 -8.55 8.26
N TYR A 416 -17.62 -8.19 9.11
CA TYR A 416 -18.78 -9.03 9.47
C TYR A 416 -19.97 -8.89 8.52
N SER A 417 -19.94 -7.92 7.60
CA SER A 417 -21.04 -7.65 6.66
C SER A 417 -20.91 -8.43 5.34
N MET A 418 -19.81 -9.15 5.13
CA MET A 418 -19.61 -9.98 3.95
C MET A 418 -20.07 -11.41 4.20
N SER A 419 -21.00 -11.92 3.39
CA SER A 419 -21.45 -13.31 3.46
C SER A 419 -20.54 -14.28 2.71
N VAL A 420 -19.94 -13.82 1.62
CA VAL A 420 -19.08 -14.61 0.73
C VAL A 420 -17.87 -13.78 0.34
N THR A 421 -16.71 -14.43 0.19
CA THR A 421 -15.49 -13.80 -0.32
C THR A 421 -14.92 -14.55 -1.51
N GLN A 422 -14.43 -13.79 -2.48
CA GLN A 422 -13.66 -14.25 -3.64
C GLN A 422 -12.20 -13.76 -3.58
N ASN A 423 -11.83 -13.06 -2.50
CA ASN A 423 -10.45 -12.61 -2.26
C ASN A 423 -9.54 -13.79 -1.87
N ASP A 424 -8.23 -13.60 -1.96
CA ASP A 424 -7.26 -14.61 -1.51
C ASP A 424 -7.35 -14.80 0.02
N PRO A 425 -7.86 -15.95 0.50
CA PRO A 425 -8.02 -16.22 1.92
C PRO A 425 -6.68 -16.31 2.67
N ILE A 426 -5.59 -16.67 2.00
CA ILE A 426 -4.28 -16.74 2.64
C ILE A 426 -3.72 -15.34 2.88
N ALA A 427 -3.89 -14.41 1.94
CA ALA A 427 -3.48 -13.02 2.11
C ALA A 427 -4.19 -12.34 3.31
N ILE A 428 -5.46 -12.69 3.54
CA ILE A 428 -6.23 -12.22 4.71
C ILE A 428 -5.60 -12.70 6.02
N LEU A 429 -5.26 -13.99 6.10
CA LEU A 429 -4.63 -14.59 7.29
C LEU A 429 -3.20 -14.07 7.49
N GLU A 430 -2.44 -13.85 6.42
CA GLU A 430 -1.10 -13.25 6.46
C GLU A 430 -1.13 -11.84 7.06
N GLU A 431 -2.16 -11.04 6.78
CA GLU A 431 -2.32 -9.70 7.37
C GLU A 431 -2.70 -9.76 8.86
N ILE A 432 -3.55 -10.71 9.27
CA ILE A 432 -3.96 -10.87 10.68
C ILE A 432 -2.81 -11.38 11.56
N TYR A 433 -2.10 -12.41 11.09
CA TYR A 433 -1.05 -13.10 11.86
C TYR A 433 0.35 -12.56 11.56
N GLY A 434 0.49 -11.60 10.65
CA GLY A 434 1.74 -10.92 10.36
C GLY A 434 2.18 -9.97 11.49
N ASN A 435 3.26 -9.23 11.24
CA ASN A 435 3.67 -8.17 12.16
C ASN A 435 2.75 -6.94 11.98
N THR A 436 1.61 -6.94 12.68
CA THR A 436 0.61 -5.87 12.60
C THR A 436 1.07 -4.57 13.27
N GLY A 437 2.02 -4.64 14.20
CA GLY A 437 2.44 -3.49 15.02
C GLY A 437 1.34 -2.95 15.95
N ILE A 438 0.23 -3.67 16.12
CA ILE A 438 -0.80 -3.35 17.11
C ILE A 438 -0.19 -3.52 18.52
N LYS A 439 -0.42 -2.56 19.41
CA LYS A 439 0.01 -2.62 20.82
C LYS A 439 -1.07 -3.17 21.74
N ASP A 440 -2.33 -2.97 21.37
CA ASP A 440 -3.49 -3.41 22.14
C ASP A 440 -3.75 -4.92 21.90
N GLU A 441 -3.61 -5.72 22.95
CA GLU A 441 -3.82 -7.17 22.89
C GLU A 441 -5.30 -7.55 22.69
N GLU A 442 -6.24 -6.71 23.13
CA GLU A 442 -7.66 -6.93 22.89
C GLU A 442 -7.99 -6.78 21.41
N ASP A 443 -7.44 -5.75 20.75
CA ASP A 443 -7.61 -5.54 19.32
C ASP A 443 -6.97 -6.67 18.49
N LYS A 444 -5.80 -7.19 18.90
CA LYS A 444 -5.22 -8.40 18.29
C LYS A 444 -6.14 -9.60 18.46
N ASN A 445 -6.69 -9.78 19.66
CA ASN A 445 -7.58 -10.90 19.94
C ASN A 445 -8.88 -10.80 19.12
N LYS A 446 -9.43 -9.60 18.88
CA LYS A 446 -10.60 -9.40 18.01
C LYS A 446 -10.36 -9.91 16.58
N LEU A 447 -9.19 -9.61 16.00
CA LEU A 447 -8.81 -10.14 14.68
C LEU A 447 -8.64 -11.66 14.69
N ARG A 448 -8.08 -12.23 15.77
CA ARG A 448 -7.92 -13.68 15.91
C ARG A 448 -9.26 -14.40 16.11
N VAL A 449 -10.18 -13.83 16.89
CA VAL A 449 -11.57 -14.33 17.02
C VAL A 449 -12.22 -14.36 15.65
N TRP A 450 -12.16 -13.25 14.92
CA TRP A 450 -12.69 -13.19 13.55
C TRP A 450 -12.05 -14.25 12.64
N ALA A 451 -10.73 -14.45 12.72
CA ALA A 451 -10.04 -15.47 11.93
C ALA A 451 -10.46 -16.90 12.29
N ARG A 452 -10.64 -17.22 13.57
CA ARG A 452 -11.13 -18.54 14.00
C ARG A 452 -12.55 -18.78 13.52
N GLU A 453 -13.43 -17.79 13.65
CA GLU A 453 -14.79 -17.84 13.13
C GLU A 453 -14.79 -18.04 11.60
N PHE A 454 -13.95 -17.30 10.89
CA PHE A 454 -13.74 -17.44 9.45
C PHE A 454 -13.31 -18.85 9.06
N LEU A 455 -12.32 -19.43 9.75
CA LEU A 455 -11.86 -20.80 9.49
C LEU A 455 -12.94 -21.86 9.78
N SER A 456 -13.72 -21.65 10.84
CA SER A 456 -14.81 -22.56 11.26
C SER A 456 -16.07 -22.48 10.38
N LYS A 457 -16.16 -21.46 9.52
CA LYS A 457 -17.36 -21.19 8.73
C LYS A 457 -17.63 -22.33 7.75
N THR A 458 -18.85 -22.84 7.76
CA THR A 458 -19.31 -23.93 6.90
C THR A 458 -20.11 -23.39 5.72
N ARG A 459 -19.93 -23.96 4.53
CA ARG A 459 -20.74 -23.64 3.35
C ARG A 459 -22.15 -24.21 3.48
N GLU A 460 -23.16 -23.45 3.07
CA GLU A 460 -24.57 -23.86 3.11
C GLU A 460 -24.76 -25.24 2.44
N ASN A 461 -25.49 -26.14 3.12
CA ASN A 461 -25.79 -27.50 2.67
C ASN A 461 -24.57 -28.41 2.44
N SER A 462 -23.44 -28.13 3.10
CA SER A 462 -22.26 -29.00 3.07
C SER A 462 -21.59 -29.06 4.44
N ASP A 463 -20.78 -30.09 4.68
CA ASP A 463 -19.89 -30.16 5.86
C ASP A 463 -18.51 -29.52 5.61
N ILE A 464 -18.33 -28.85 4.46
CA ILE A 464 -17.05 -28.27 4.07
C ILE A 464 -16.88 -26.92 4.77
N THR A 465 -15.90 -26.85 5.66
CA THR A 465 -15.46 -25.61 6.29
C THR A 465 -14.43 -24.88 5.45
N ASN A 466 -14.28 -23.58 5.68
CA ASN A 466 -13.18 -22.80 5.11
C ASN A 466 -11.82 -23.42 5.46
N LEU A 467 -11.63 -23.91 6.69
CA LEU A 467 -10.41 -24.61 7.09
C LEU A 467 -10.12 -25.83 6.22
N LEU A 468 -11.13 -26.69 6.02
CA LEU A 468 -10.96 -27.91 5.21
C LEU A 468 -10.65 -27.56 3.75
N LEU A 469 -11.32 -26.54 3.21
CA LEU A 469 -11.07 -26.05 1.86
C LEU A 469 -9.61 -25.59 1.68
N LEU A 470 -9.09 -24.83 2.64
CA LEU A 470 -7.70 -24.35 2.60
C LEU A 470 -6.67 -25.47 2.73
N GLN A 471 -7.00 -26.57 3.43
CA GLN A 471 -6.13 -27.73 3.60
C GLN A 471 -6.11 -28.65 2.37
N GLN A 472 -7.22 -28.71 1.62
CA GLN A 472 -7.39 -29.69 0.53
C GLN A 472 -7.17 -29.09 -0.86
N HIS A 473 -7.57 -27.83 -1.07
CA HIS A 473 -7.56 -27.23 -2.39
C HIS A 473 -6.14 -26.86 -2.82
N GLU A 474 -5.68 -27.37 -3.97
CA GLU A 474 -4.30 -27.22 -4.46
C GLU A 474 -3.83 -25.77 -4.53
N GLN A 475 -4.74 -24.86 -4.87
CA GLN A 475 -4.46 -23.42 -4.96
C GLN A 475 -3.88 -22.82 -3.67
N TRP A 476 -4.30 -23.28 -2.49
CA TRP A 476 -3.93 -22.68 -1.21
C TRP A 476 -3.15 -23.59 -0.29
N LYS A 477 -3.27 -24.91 -0.47
CA LYS A 477 -2.69 -25.93 0.42
C LYS A 477 -1.24 -25.64 0.81
N SER A 478 -0.37 -25.46 -0.18
CA SER A 478 1.06 -25.23 0.06
C SER A 478 1.33 -23.93 0.86
N ARG A 479 0.64 -22.83 0.52
CA ARG A 479 0.78 -21.56 1.25
C ARG A 479 0.19 -21.62 2.66
N PHE A 480 -0.92 -22.34 2.83
CA PHE A 480 -1.55 -22.56 4.13
C PHE A 480 -0.63 -23.37 5.06
N GLU A 481 -0.05 -24.46 4.57
CA GLU A 481 0.92 -25.28 5.30
C GLU A 481 2.16 -24.47 5.67
N ALA A 482 2.68 -23.67 4.73
CA ALA A 482 3.81 -22.77 4.99
C ALA A 482 3.49 -21.74 6.07
N LEU A 483 2.28 -21.14 6.06
CA LEU A 483 1.85 -20.18 7.07
C LEU A 483 1.71 -20.84 8.45
N ARG A 484 1.11 -22.03 8.55
CA ARG A 484 1.04 -22.81 9.81
C ARG A 484 2.43 -23.12 10.35
N LYS A 485 3.36 -23.57 9.49
CA LYS A 485 4.74 -23.87 9.90
C LYS A 485 5.50 -22.64 10.39
N LYS A 486 5.27 -21.49 9.76
CA LYS A 486 5.98 -20.25 10.07
C LYS A 486 5.43 -19.54 11.31
N ASN A 487 4.14 -19.68 11.61
CA ASN A 487 3.46 -18.92 12.64
C ASN A 487 2.79 -19.85 13.68
N GLY A 488 3.43 -20.00 14.83
CA GLY A 488 2.94 -20.87 15.91
C GLY A 488 1.59 -20.43 16.49
N VAL A 489 1.30 -19.13 16.52
CA VAL A 489 0.00 -18.59 17.01
C VAL A 489 -1.12 -18.98 16.06
N PHE A 490 -0.90 -18.79 14.75
CA PHE A 490 -1.83 -19.23 13.72
C PHE A 490 -2.05 -20.75 13.76
N SER A 491 -0.98 -21.53 13.93
CA SER A 491 -1.12 -22.99 14.05
C SER A 491 -2.00 -23.38 15.23
N ALA A 492 -1.78 -22.78 16.41
CA ALA A 492 -2.59 -23.04 17.60
C ALA A 492 -4.07 -22.64 17.40
N ASP A 493 -4.34 -21.52 16.72
CA ASP A 493 -5.71 -21.12 16.37
C ASP A 493 -6.36 -22.10 15.38
N CYS A 494 -5.62 -22.64 14.40
CA CYS A 494 -6.13 -23.72 13.54
C CYS A 494 -6.47 -24.98 14.34
N ASP A 495 -5.60 -25.41 15.24
CA ASP A 495 -5.84 -26.59 16.08
C ASP A 495 -7.07 -26.40 16.98
N THR A 496 -7.22 -25.22 17.57
CA THR A 496 -8.41 -24.84 18.34
C THR A 496 -9.68 -24.93 17.50
N VAL A 497 -9.65 -24.48 16.24
CA VAL A 497 -10.80 -24.59 15.33
C VAL A 497 -11.12 -26.06 15.03
N VAL A 498 -10.11 -26.91 14.79
CA VAL A 498 -10.34 -28.35 14.58
C VAL A 498 -10.98 -28.98 15.81
N GLU A 499 -10.42 -28.74 17.00
CA GLU A 499 -10.96 -29.26 18.26
C GLU A 499 -12.44 -28.85 18.46
N ASN A 500 -12.77 -27.58 18.20
CA ASN A 500 -14.14 -27.07 18.31
C ASN A 500 -15.10 -27.70 17.29
N LEU A 501 -14.64 -27.94 16.06
CA LEU A 501 -15.46 -28.58 15.03
C LEU A 501 -15.77 -30.05 15.40
N VAL A 502 -14.78 -30.77 15.93
CA VAL A 502 -14.96 -32.14 16.42
C VAL A 502 -15.94 -32.18 17.58
N LEU A 503 -15.78 -31.27 18.55
CA LEU A 503 -16.68 -31.16 19.69
C LEU A 503 -18.12 -30.87 19.25
N LYS A 504 -18.31 -29.92 18.32
CA LYS A 504 -19.63 -29.58 17.78
C LYS A 504 -20.29 -30.77 17.08
N LYS A 505 -19.52 -31.54 16.30
CA LYS A 505 -20.00 -32.73 15.60
C LYS A 505 -20.38 -33.86 16.56
N ALA A 506 -19.61 -34.06 17.63
CA ALA A 506 -19.94 -35.01 18.69
C ALA A 506 -21.23 -34.63 19.41
N LEU A 507 -21.37 -33.35 19.80
CA LEU A 507 -22.56 -32.84 20.48
C LEU A 507 -23.82 -32.90 19.59
N ALA A 508 -23.71 -32.60 18.29
CA ALA A 508 -24.83 -32.75 17.36
C ALA A 508 -25.30 -34.21 17.27
N SER A 509 -24.35 -35.16 17.24
CA SER A 509 -24.65 -36.60 17.24
C SER A 509 -25.35 -37.08 18.51
N ILE A 510 -25.17 -36.35 19.64
CA ILE A 510 -25.84 -36.61 20.91
C ILE A 510 -27.29 -36.05 20.92
N GLY A 511 -27.53 -34.96 20.18
CA GLY A 511 -28.81 -34.23 20.22
C GLY A 511 -29.94 -34.84 19.37
N ASP A 512 -29.62 -35.55 18.29
CA ASP A 512 -30.59 -35.99 17.28
C ASP A 512 -31.47 -37.18 17.73
N GLY A 513 -31.23 -37.75 18.91
CA GLY A 513 -31.95 -38.92 19.43
C GLY A 513 -33.40 -38.70 19.91
N LYS A 514 -33.90 -37.45 19.98
CA LYS A 514 -35.27 -37.16 20.46
C LYS A 514 -36.30 -37.07 19.31
N GLY A 515 -36.76 -38.24 18.86
CA GLY A 515 -38.16 -38.56 18.53
C GLY A 515 -38.92 -37.72 17.51
N ASN A 516 -38.79 -38.05 16.22
CA ASN A 516 -39.80 -37.71 15.20
C ASN A 516 -40.92 -38.77 15.18
N GLY A 517 -41.70 -38.81 16.27
CA GLY A 517 -42.90 -39.64 16.37
C GLY A 517 -44.13 -38.88 15.90
N LYS A 518 -44.58 -39.14 14.67
CA LYS A 518 -45.89 -38.72 14.15
C LYS A 518 -47.01 -39.13 15.14
N SER A 519 -47.59 -38.18 15.88
CA SER A 519 -48.89 -38.38 16.51
C SER A 519 -50.00 -37.91 15.55
N LYS A 520 -50.69 -38.88 14.95
CA LYS A 520 -52.05 -38.69 14.45
C LYS A 520 -53.00 -38.84 15.64
N GLY A 521 -53.84 -37.83 15.85
CA GLY A 521 -55.22 -38.01 16.33
C GLY A 521 -55.47 -38.11 17.84
N ALA A 522 -56.61 -37.52 18.21
CA ALA A 522 -57.38 -37.64 19.45
C ALA A 522 -56.85 -36.91 20.70
N LYS A 523 -57.46 -35.74 20.95
CA LYS A 523 -57.71 -35.23 22.30
C LYS A 523 -58.55 -36.25 23.04
N ASP A 524 -58.09 -36.68 24.21
CA ASP A 524 -58.94 -36.95 25.36
C ASP A 524 -58.12 -36.83 26.64
N ASP A 525 -58.84 -36.44 27.69
CA ASP A 525 -58.38 -35.84 28.92
C ASP A 525 -57.57 -36.76 29.86
N LYS A 526 -56.88 -36.05 30.77
CA LYS A 526 -56.55 -36.40 32.16
C LYS A 526 -55.23 -37.12 32.47
N LYS A 527 -54.43 -36.37 33.24
CA LYS A 527 -53.69 -36.77 34.44
C LYS A 527 -52.44 -37.65 34.23
N GLN A 528 -51.25 -37.05 34.33
CA GLN A 528 -50.28 -37.29 35.42
C GLN A 528 -49.05 -36.38 35.22
N LYS A 529 -48.78 -35.55 36.21
CA LYS A 529 -47.55 -34.75 36.34
C LYS A 529 -46.62 -35.60 37.19
N ASP A 530 -45.51 -36.06 36.63
CA ASP A 530 -44.22 -36.36 37.29
C ASP A 530 -43.27 -36.98 36.24
N GLY A 531 -42.13 -36.33 36.01
CA GLY A 531 -41.08 -36.85 35.13
C GLY A 531 -40.46 -35.83 34.18
N ALA A 532 -39.95 -34.71 34.69
CA ALA A 532 -39.10 -33.79 33.94
C ALA A 532 -37.72 -33.68 34.61
N GLU A 533 -36.82 -34.65 34.34
CA GLU A 533 -35.47 -34.62 34.95
C GLU A 533 -34.32 -35.08 34.03
N LYS A 534 -34.55 -35.25 32.72
CA LYS A 534 -33.49 -35.68 31.77
C LYS A 534 -33.21 -34.69 30.63
N GLY A 535 -33.71 -33.46 30.73
CA GLY A 535 -33.52 -32.40 29.72
C GLY A 535 -32.48 -31.33 30.07
N GLY A 536 -32.20 -31.09 31.36
CA GLY A 536 -31.36 -29.98 31.82
C GLY A 536 -29.86 -30.20 31.64
N ALA A 537 -29.38 -31.44 31.83
CA ALA A 537 -27.95 -31.72 31.90
C ALA A 537 -27.15 -31.35 30.64
N VAL A 538 -27.73 -31.48 29.43
CA VAL A 538 -27.03 -31.13 28.17
C VAL A 538 -26.98 -29.62 27.95
N SER A 539 -28.04 -28.90 28.34
CA SER A 539 -28.11 -27.43 28.27
C SER A 539 -27.16 -26.76 29.27
N ASP A 540 -27.07 -27.32 30.48
CA ASP A 540 -26.20 -26.83 31.55
C ASP A 540 -24.72 -27.13 31.27
N LEU A 541 -24.41 -28.25 30.59
CA LEU A 541 -23.07 -28.56 30.09
C LEU A 541 -22.64 -27.59 28.98
N LEU A 542 -23.55 -27.24 28.06
CA LEU A 542 -23.34 -26.25 27.00
C LEU A 542 -23.04 -24.85 27.56
N ALA A 543 -23.78 -24.43 28.60
CA ALA A 543 -23.54 -23.14 29.28
C ALA A 543 -22.23 -23.14 30.10
N SER A 544 -21.90 -24.27 30.75
CA SER A 544 -20.67 -24.40 31.55
C SER A 544 -19.40 -24.45 30.69
N LEU A 545 -19.44 -25.08 29.51
CA LEU A 545 -18.31 -25.12 28.57
C LEU A 545 -18.04 -23.76 27.91
N GLN A 546 -19.06 -22.91 27.73
CA GLN A 546 -18.87 -21.54 27.25
C GLN A 546 -18.20 -20.61 28.29
N GLY A 547 -18.29 -20.93 29.59
CA GLY A 547 -17.70 -20.16 30.68
C GLY A 547 -16.21 -20.45 30.98
N LEU A 548 -15.68 -21.60 30.56
CA LEU A 548 -14.34 -22.08 30.95
C LEU A 548 -13.17 -21.57 30.08
N TYR A 549 -13.41 -20.74 29.07
CA TYR A 549 -12.39 -20.26 28.11
C TYR A 549 -11.46 -19.14 28.63
N LYS A 550 -11.12 -19.15 29.91
CA LYS A 550 -10.13 -18.23 30.52
C LYS A 550 -9.10 -18.97 31.39
N SER A 551 -8.33 -19.90 30.82
CA SER A 551 -6.94 -20.16 31.24
C SER A 551 -6.34 -21.40 30.57
N ASP A 552 -5.12 -21.20 30.09
CA ASP A 552 -3.98 -22.11 29.99
C ASP A 552 -3.90 -23.24 28.95
N ALA A 553 -2.74 -23.20 28.30
CA ALA A 553 -2.20 -24.16 27.35
C ALA A 553 -1.14 -25.02 28.04
N ALA A 554 -1.21 -26.33 27.83
CA ALA A 554 -0.06 -27.22 27.93
C ALA A 554 -0.21 -28.36 26.91
N ALA A 555 0.88 -28.66 26.20
CA ALA A 555 0.96 -29.63 25.12
C ALA A 555 1.58 -30.95 25.61
N SER A 556 1.10 -32.07 25.08
CA SER A 556 1.83 -33.35 25.10
C SER A 556 1.48 -34.21 23.88
N ASP A 557 2.53 -34.74 23.24
CA ASP A 557 2.54 -35.67 22.10
C ASP A 557 1.78 -36.98 22.35
N PRO A 558 1.24 -37.62 21.29
CA PRO A 558 1.03 -39.07 21.32
C PRO A 558 1.59 -39.82 20.10
N LYS A 559 2.23 -40.96 20.37
CA LYS A 559 2.52 -42.03 19.39
C LYS A 559 1.51 -43.18 19.53
N SER A 560 1.01 -43.60 18.37
CA SER A 560 0.57 -44.96 17.99
C SER A 560 -0.66 -45.57 18.71
N ALA A 561 -1.76 -45.74 17.96
CA ALA A 561 -2.58 -46.96 18.00
C ALA A 561 -3.44 -47.11 16.73
N THR A 562 -3.60 -48.37 16.34
CA THR A 562 -4.16 -48.93 15.11
C THR A 562 -5.63 -48.62 14.82
N ALA A 563 -5.92 -48.34 13.54
CA ALA A 563 -7.25 -48.07 13.00
C ALA A 563 -7.93 -49.36 12.49
N ALA A 564 -9.03 -49.77 13.12
CA ALA A 564 -10.04 -50.65 12.52
C ALA A 564 -11.34 -50.65 13.34
N ALA A 565 -12.15 -49.57 13.23
CA ALA A 565 -13.60 -49.55 13.48
C ALA A 565 -14.16 -48.14 13.22
N ALA A 566 -14.21 -47.68 11.96
CA ALA A 566 -14.55 -46.28 11.65
C ALA A 566 -15.80 -46.07 10.78
N SER A 567 -16.60 -47.10 10.43
CA SER A 567 -17.66 -46.92 9.42
C SER A 567 -19.09 -46.75 9.97
N ALA A 568 -19.31 -46.67 11.28
CA ALA A 568 -20.66 -46.50 11.85
C ALA A 568 -20.84 -45.30 12.79
N SER A 569 -19.75 -44.64 13.18
CA SER A 569 -19.75 -43.59 14.21
C SER A 569 -20.11 -42.20 13.67
N GLY A 570 -19.76 -41.84 12.44
CA GLY A 570 -19.88 -40.46 11.93
C GLY A 570 -18.69 -39.58 12.32
N LEU A 571 -18.00 -39.87 13.43
CA LEU A 571 -16.66 -39.40 13.75
C LEU A 571 -15.58 -40.37 13.20
N SER A 572 -14.48 -39.81 12.69
CA SER A 572 -13.28 -40.54 12.25
C SER A 572 -12.43 -41.00 13.45
N ALA A 573 -11.51 -41.95 13.21
CA ALA A 573 -10.61 -42.46 14.25
C ALA A 573 -9.74 -41.36 14.90
N VAL A 574 -9.32 -40.36 14.11
CA VAL A 574 -8.55 -39.22 14.60
C VAL A 574 -9.40 -38.30 15.47
N GLU A 575 -10.66 -38.05 15.06
CA GLU A 575 -11.61 -37.24 15.84
C GLU A 575 -11.94 -37.91 17.19
N LEU A 576 -12.12 -39.24 17.21
CA LEU A 576 -12.33 -40.00 18.45
C LEU A 576 -11.12 -39.94 19.38
N LEU A 577 -9.90 -40.04 18.85
CA LEU A 577 -8.68 -39.92 19.64
C LEU A 577 -8.53 -38.52 20.24
N MET A 578 -8.89 -37.48 19.46
CA MET A 578 -8.90 -36.09 19.93
C MET A 578 -9.91 -35.89 21.09
N LEU A 579 -11.14 -36.39 20.95
CA LEU A 579 -12.13 -36.35 22.04
C LEU A 579 -11.65 -37.12 23.27
N LYS A 580 -11.04 -38.30 23.08
CA LYS A 580 -10.49 -39.09 24.19
C LYS A 580 -9.46 -38.32 24.99
N GLN A 581 -8.59 -37.58 24.30
CA GLN A 581 -7.49 -36.85 24.93
C GLN A 581 -7.95 -35.54 25.60
N ARG A 582 -8.90 -34.82 24.99
CA ARG A 582 -9.27 -33.46 25.42
C ARG A 582 -10.61 -33.37 26.16
N TYR A 583 -11.56 -34.24 25.83
CA TYR A 583 -12.95 -34.20 26.31
C TYR A 583 -13.48 -35.61 26.67
N PRO A 584 -12.84 -36.33 27.61
CA PRO A 584 -13.17 -37.73 27.90
C PRO A 584 -14.63 -37.93 28.33
N SER A 585 -15.22 -36.95 29.03
CA SER A 585 -16.63 -36.98 29.43
C SER A 585 -17.59 -36.88 28.23
N VAL A 586 -17.25 -36.09 27.21
CA VAL A 586 -18.06 -35.98 25.98
C VAL A 586 -17.96 -37.28 25.17
N LEU A 587 -16.77 -37.88 25.11
CA LEU A 587 -16.58 -39.17 24.46
C LEU A 587 -17.42 -40.26 25.13
N GLU A 588 -17.43 -40.34 26.46
CA GLU A 588 -18.23 -41.32 27.20
C GLU A 588 -19.73 -41.19 26.91
N ILE A 589 -20.25 -39.96 26.85
CA ILE A 589 -21.67 -39.71 26.50
C ILE A 589 -21.93 -40.15 25.06
N TYR A 590 -21.06 -39.74 24.13
CA TYR A 590 -21.17 -40.08 22.72
C TYR A 590 -21.16 -41.60 22.48
N GLU A 591 -20.25 -42.33 23.14
CA GLU A 591 -20.17 -43.80 23.07
C GLU A 591 -21.43 -44.47 23.63
N LYS A 592 -21.93 -44.00 24.79
CA LYS A 592 -23.19 -44.50 25.38
C LYS A 592 -24.38 -44.32 24.45
N GLU A 593 -24.50 -43.18 23.77
CA GLU A 593 -25.58 -42.95 22.83
C GLU A 593 -25.46 -43.81 21.57
N LYS A 594 -24.25 -43.99 21.04
CA LYS A 594 -24.02 -44.87 19.89
C LYS A 594 -24.31 -46.34 20.21
N GLU A 595 -23.98 -46.79 21.41
CA GLU A 595 -24.40 -48.12 21.88
C GLU A 595 -25.91 -48.26 22.00
N ALA A 596 -26.60 -47.23 22.50
CA ALA A 596 -28.07 -47.22 22.58
C ALA A 596 -28.71 -47.28 21.19
N GLU A 597 -28.18 -46.52 20.22
CA GLU A 597 -28.63 -46.51 18.82
C GLU A 597 -28.43 -47.87 18.15
N LYS A 598 -27.31 -48.55 18.43
CA LYS A 598 -27.04 -49.91 17.96
C LYS A 598 -28.05 -50.91 18.54
N LYS A 599 -28.28 -50.86 19.86
CA LYS A 599 -29.25 -51.72 20.56
C LYS A 599 -30.68 -51.50 20.06
N SER A 600 -31.07 -50.27 19.71
CA SER A 600 -32.41 -50.00 19.13
C SER A 600 -32.56 -50.54 17.72
N LYS A 601 -31.51 -50.47 16.88
CA LYS A 601 -31.53 -51.02 15.52
C LYS A 601 -31.57 -52.55 15.49
N GLU A 602 -30.89 -53.21 16.43
CA GLU A 602 -30.95 -54.68 16.57
C GLU A 602 -32.35 -55.16 16.98
N LYS A 603 -33.01 -54.48 17.93
CA LYS A 603 -34.40 -54.80 18.34
C LYS A 603 -35.45 -54.57 17.24
N GLY A 604 -35.17 -53.71 16.26
CA GLY A 604 -36.07 -53.46 15.13
C GLY A 604 -36.10 -54.60 14.10
N LYS A 605 -34.96 -55.28 13.89
CA LYS A 605 -34.83 -56.35 12.88
C LYS A 605 -35.58 -57.64 13.22
N ASP A 606 -35.88 -57.88 14.49
CA ASP A 606 -36.64 -59.06 14.91
C ASP A 606 -38.16 -58.91 14.74
N LYS A 607 -38.67 -57.68 14.56
CA LYS A 607 -40.13 -57.45 14.39
C LYS A 607 -40.64 -57.53 12.96
N ASP A 608 -39.77 -57.55 11.96
CA ASP A 608 -40.16 -57.62 10.53
C ASP A 608 -40.13 -59.04 9.95
N LYS A 609 -39.77 -60.06 10.73
CA LYS A 609 -39.81 -61.46 10.28
C LYS A 609 -41.19 -62.14 10.36
N ASP A 610 -42.20 -61.48 10.94
CA ASP A 610 -43.55 -62.06 11.15
C ASP A 610 -44.64 -61.50 10.19
N LYS A 611 -44.29 -60.78 9.12
CA LYS A 611 -45.28 -60.15 8.22
C LYS A 611 -45.36 -60.67 6.78
N ASP A 612 -44.65 -61.76 6.44
CA ASP A 612 -44.67 -62.35 5.08
C ASP A 612 -45.59 -63.57 4.92
N LYS A 613 -46.63 -63.70 5.76
CA LYS A 613 -47.72 -64.66 5.54
C LYS A 613 -49.05 -63.92 5.47
N ASP A 614 -49.42 -63.46 4.28
CA ASP A 614 -50.80 -63.33 3.78
C ASP A 614 -50.82 -62.32 2.62
N LYS A 615 -50.60 -62.79 1.39
CA LYS A 615 -51.08 -62.15 0.15
C LYS A 615 -50.91 -63.06 -1.06
N ASP A 616 -51.67 -64.16 -1.05
CA ASP A 616 -52.05 -64.89 -2.27
C ASP A 616 -53.58 -64.86 -2.40
N LYS A 617 -54.06 -64.24 -3.48
CA LYS A 617 -55.36 -64.40 -4.18
C LYS A 617 -55.92 -63.05 -4.64
N CYS A 618 -55.79 -62.77 -5.93
CA CYS A 618 -56.91 -62.61 -6.86
C CYS A 618 -56.35 -62.30 -8.25
N LYS A 619 -56.63 -63.22 -9.18
CA LYS A 619 -56.38 -63.13 -10.62
C LYS A 619 -57.74 -63.07 -11.32
N ASP A 620 -57.71 -62.51 -12.53
CA ASP A 620 -58.71 -62.55 -13.61
C ASP A 620 -59.87 -61.55 -13.47
N LYS A 621 -60.33 -60.79 -14.49
CA LYS A 621 -60.15 -60.88 -15.95
C LYS A 621 -60.77 -59.65 -16.68
N ASP A 622 -60.44 -59.54 -17.97
CA ASP A 622 -61.20 -58.95 -19.12
C ASP A 622 -60.97 -57.49 -19.60
N ASP A 623 -60.21 -57.42 -20.71
CA ASP A 623 -60.63 -57.00 -22.06
C ASP A 623 -61.31 -55.63 -22.34
N SER A 624 -60.62 -54.83 -23.18
CA SER A 624 -61.00 -54.50 -24.58
C SER A 624 -60.93 -53.02 -24.98
N SER A 625 -60.34 -52.81 -26.18
CA SER A 625 -60.60 -51.71 -27.14
C SER A 625 -60.12 -50.30 -26.74
N ASN A 626 -59.74 -49.37 -27.61
CA ASN A 626 -59.58 -49.30 -29.06
C ASN A 626 -58.67 -48.09 -29.35
N LYS A 627 -57.88 -48.15 -30.43
CA LYS A 627 -57.21 -47.01 -31.07
C LYS A 627 -58.29 -46.15 -31.77
N PRO A 628 -58.05 -44.86 -32.08
CA PRO A 628 -57.45 -44.59 -33.39
C PRO A 628 -56.50 -43.39 -33.48
N THR A 629 -55.66 -43.49 -34.51
CA THR A 629 -54.84 -42.48 -35.17
C THR A 629 -55.64 -41.34 -35.80
N CYS A 630 -55.06 -40.14 -35.88
CA CYS A 630 -55.22 -39.27 -37.05
C CYS A 630 -54.01 -38.31 -37.21
N GLN A 631 -53.29 -38.50 -38.32
CA GLN A 631 -52.52 -37.47 -39.03
C GLN A 631 -53.44 -36.86 -40.09
N HIS A 632 -53.46 -35.52 -40.27
CA HIS A 632 -53.10 -34.81 -41.52
C HIS A 632 -53.57 -33.34 -41.60
N CYS A 633 -52.74 -32.54 -42.32
CA CYS A 633 -53.01 -31.31 -43.12
C CYS A 633 -52.71 -29.89 -42.53
N HIS A 634 -51.44 -29.44 -42.66
CA HIS A 634 -50.86 -28.33 -43.51
C HIS A 634 -51.72 -27.12 -43.99
N PRO A 635 -51.17 -26.01 -44.62
CA PRO A 635 -49.77 -25.53 -44.84
C PRO A 635 -49.56 -23.97 -44.77
N HIS A 636 -48.37 -23.52 -45.23
CA HIS A 636 -47.87 -22.18 -45.67
C HIS A 636 -46.92 -21.47 -44.68
N SER A 637 -45.73 -20.95 -45.04
CA SER A 637 -45.10 -20.70 -46.34
C SER A 637 -43.57 -20.55 -46.19
N ALA A 638 -42.87 -20.87 -47.28
CA ALA A 638 -41.43 -20.86 -47.48
C ALA A 638 -40.82 -19.47 -47.77
N THR A 639 -39.50 -19.33 -47.54
CA THR A 639 -38.53 -18.75 -48.50
C THR A 639 -37.09 -19.04 -48.02
N THR A 640 -36.41 -20.03 -48.64
CA THR A 640 -35.25 -19.92 -49.56
C THR A 640 -33.90 -19.62 -48.89
N CYS A 641 -32.98 -20.60 -48.89
CA CYS A 641 -31.77 -20.70 -49.76
C CYS A 641 -30.67 -19.67 -49.37
N SER A 642 -29.39 -19.97 -49.18
CA SER A 642 -28.51 -20.90 -49.90
C SER A 642 -27.18 -21.05 -49.13
N ASN A 643 -26.47 -22.14 -49.41
CA ASN A 643 -25.05 -22.33 -49.15
C ASN A 643 -24.20 -21.13 -49.62
N HIS A 644 -23.12 -20.83 -48.88
CA HIS A 644 -21.79 -20.67 -49.47
C HIS A 644 -20.68 -20.73 -48.43
N ASP A 645 -19.65 -21.50 -48.77
CA ASP A 645 -18.31 -21.47 -48.20
C ASP A 645 -17.77 -20.05 -47.98
N SER A 646 -17.00 -19.85 -46.91
CA SER A 646 -15.63 -19.32 -47.02
C SER A 646 -14.94 -19.15 -45.67
N TYR A 647 -13.70 -19.65 -45.65
CA TYR A 647 -12.59 -19.21 -44.81
C TYR A 647 -12.47 -17.68 -44.74
N TYR A 648 -12.22 -17.10 -43.56
CA TYR A 648 -11.32 -15.95 -43.32
C TYR A 648 -11.04 -15.87 -41.79
N ARG A 649 -9.87 -16.28 -41.32
CA ARG A 649 -8.64 -15.46 -41.12
C ARG A 649 -8.89 -14.08 -40.50
N VAL A 650 -8.48 -13.97 -39.24
CA VAL A 650 -8.31 -12.76 -38.42
C VAL A 650 -7.33 -11.78 -39.08
N PRO A 651 -7.59 -10.46 -39.08
CA PRO A 651 -6.68 -9.48 -39.67
C PRO A 651 -5.50 -9.19 -38.73
N LEU A 652 -4.29 -9.47 -39.22
CA LEU A 652 -3.05 -8.82 -38.81
C LEU A 652 -3.03 -7.42 -39.45
N GLN A 653 -3.05 -6.37 -38.63
CA GLN A 653 -2.75 -5.02 -39.12
C GLN A 653 -1.24 -4.80 -39.16
N TYR A 654 -0.80 -4.47 -40.38
CA TYR A 654 0.48 -3.91 -40.76
C TYR A 654 0.79 -2.63 -39.97
N TYR A 655 2.01 -2.54 -39.42
CA TYR A 655 2.71 -1.28 -39.22
C TYR A 655 3.84 -1.22 -40.25
N ASP A 656 3.65 -0.41 -41.29
CA ASP A 656 4.71 -0.03 -42.21
C ASP A 656 5.50 1.17 -41.64
N ASN A 657 6.82 0.99 -41.66
CA ASN A 657 7.85 1.95 -42.10
C ASN A 657 7.84 3.38 -41.52
N ILE A 658 8.64 3.57 -40.48
CA ILE A 658 9.24 4.88 -40.15
C ILE A 658 10.73 4.81 -40.54
N PRO A 659 11.25 5.78 -41.32
CA PRO A 659 12.60 5.71 -41.87
C PRO A 659 13.67 6.05 -40.82
N TYR A 660 14.76 5.29 -40.87
CA TYR A 660 16.01 5.57 -40.16
C TYR A 660 16.61 6.90 -40.65
N PRO A 661 17.12 7.77 -39.75
CA PRO A 661 17.99 8.86 -40.19
C PRO A 661 19.33 8.27 -40.63
N THR A 662 19.61 8.44 -41.91
CA THR A 662 20.88 8.17 -42.56
C THR A 662 21.99 8.97 -41.87
N THR A 663 23.01 8.26 -41.40
CA THR A 663 24.30 8.81 -41.02
C THR A 663 24.97 9.37 -42.26
N SER A 664 25.04 10.70 -42.37
CA SER A 664 25.91 11.37 -43.34
C SER A 664 27.36 11.10 -42.95
N HIS A 665 28.01 10.25 -43.74
CA HIS A 665 29.45 10.06 -43.76
C HIS A 665 30.14 11.40 -44.06
N ILE A 666 30.87 11.93 -43.08
CA ILE A 666 31.97 12.86 -43.33
C ILE A 666 33.23 11.99 -43.45
N PRO A 667 34.03 12.13 -44.52
CA PRO A 667 35.24 11.32 -44.67
C PRO A 667 36.27 11.75 -43.62
N PHE A 668 36.64 10.81 -42.75
CA PHE A 668 37.71 10.96 -41.79
C PHE A 668 39.06 10.75 -42.51
N ASN A 669 39.91 11.78 -42.49
CA ASN A 669 41.25 11.77 -43.04
C ASN A 669 42.22 11.18 -42.00
N PRO A 670 42.89 10.03 -42.25
CA PRO A 670 43.83 9.46 -41.31
C PRO A 670 45.25 9.90 -41.67
N SER A 671 45.76 10.91 -40.99
CA SER A 671 47.20 11.14 -40.90
C SER A 671 47.58 11.64 -39.50
N ALA A 672 48.72 11.12 -39.02
CA ALA A 672 49.34 11.34 -37.71
C ALA A 672 48.79 10.50 -36.53
N ALA A 673 49.01 9.19 -36.61
CA ALA A 673 49.32 8.41 -35.41
C ALA A 673 50.78 8.70 -35.01
N SER A 674 51.00 9.23 -33.82
CA SER A 674 52.28 9.13 -33.14
C SER A 674 52.06 8.58 -31.74
N TYR A 675 52.79 7.51 -31.47
CA TYR A 675 52.92 6.76 -30.23
C TYR A 675 53.27 7.69 -29.05
N TYR A 676 52.59 7.52 -27.92
CA TYR A 676 53.24 7.55 -26.61
C TYR A 676 52.48 6.68 -25.62
N SER A 677 53.02 5.50 -25.39
CA SER A 677 52.79 4.65 -24.22
C SER A 677 53.66 5.16 -23.07
N TYR A 678 53.08 5.35 -21.89
CA TYR A 678 53.82 5.33 -20.63
C TYR A 678 53.05 4.57 -19.54
N PRO A 679 53.75 3.84 -18.65
CA PRO A 679 53.16 2.92 -17.69
C PRO A 679 52.80 3.62 -16.37
N TYR A 680 51.69 3.20 -15.77
CA TYR A 680 51.37 3.47 -14.38
C TYR A 680 52.23 2.57 -13.47
N THR A 681 53.13 3.16 -12.69
CA THR A 681 53.67 2.54 -11.48
C THR A 681 52.74 2.88 -10.30
N VAL A 682 52.15 1.84 -9.72
CA VAL A 682 51.35 1.91 -8.49
C VAL A 682 52.26 1.54 -7.32
N SER A 683 52.71 2.52 -6.55
CA SER A 683 53.27 2.28 -5.22
C SER A 683 52.13 2.20 -4.21
N ARG A 684 51.85 0.99 -3.73
CA ARG A 684 51.04 0.74 -2.53
C ARG A 684 51.95 0.87 -1.32
N GLU A 685 51.70 1.84 -0.47
CA GLU A 685 52.12 1.80 0.94
C GLU A 685 50.89 1.58 1.82
N TYR A 686 50.86 0.45 2.51
CA TYR A 686 49.96 0.20 3.64
C TYR A 686 50.61 0.79 4.90
N PRO A 687 49.83 1.40 5.82
CA PRO A 687 50.36 1.76 7.13
C PRO A 687 50.39 0.54 8.07
N PRO A 688 51.36 0.46 8.99
CA PRO A 688 51.36 -0.54 10.04
C PRO A 688 50.55 -0.07 11.26
N GLY A 689 49.73 -0.98 11.80
CA GLY A 689 49.41 -1.13 13.21
C GLY A 689 48.83 0.06 14.00
N LEU A 690 47.51 0.03 14.23
CA LEU A 690 46.86 -0.01 15.55
C LEU A 690 45.36 -0.28 15.41
#